data_AF-A0A971C9H5-F1
#
_entry.id   AF-A0A971C9H5-F1
#
_cell.length_a   1.000
_cell.length_b   1.000
_cell.length_c   1.000
_cell.angle_alpha   90.00
_cell.angle_beta   90.00
_cell.angle_gamma   90.00
#
_symmetry.space_group_name_H-M   'P 1'
#
loop_
_entity.id
_entity.type
_entity.pdbx_description
1 polymer ?
#
loop_
_entity_poly.entity_id
_entity_poly.type
_entity_poly.pdbx_seq_one_letter_code
_entity_poly.pdbx_strand_id
1 'polypeptide(L)'
;MKSKIRITLTILFNIIFIFSQPDAETIAVSEEIKTLLPSEIKPVWVGVYFLNKELADPYSVSNLKGSPLEDLVLFNAFTRDTTLGFAYDYPDSTCKTIIGFYKNGKILWHSGFIPESFMDDINTIKDLNNDGLLDIVITFRTSYKLYVEGESFVWVLTFDGNTGRFLNEIDPVSGQTKMQGFLEGIGDYEGDELYSIVTYKNEISEDFDSTLVYTTHRWDGIKFRNIPGTYQIKRGDIFKHNKLTADVNAKVIKYNSEDNLFVSYKIKNNITSIQRTKSFFINNLGKNYGYISPDGWGVTRFGKNGLEFTDFSNPIKSGNEKDGYAIKFDDFVSIRKFFIQGAEDLISWDERPPYKEMVDESIYNSFSGFTIAPVAKIADDYLGLVDSLNYFINKSLELGWIKNEQTGAKYINLITSAKNNLNNGNNLSARADLSTMKTESIMDSTANLTSEAFALIYYNTEYLLTQIPEEGEIAENLVKNPDMEDGTVEYWYTNNPYGGAVCTLQVNNNLPISGSYDALLNISVAGTAKDRPLLIVYLKENKELGAVYTFTFKTKVISGSPAIKYINYGEGLKPFGGTLSGEQEWTFTTSSATNSTDNIAIYIDGTRKSSFSFDNLVYKKVLAENPPVITVQPASVTVNEGETAAFNIAAKG
;
A
#
# COMPACT_ATOMS: atom_id res chain seq x y z
N MET A 1 21.34 -48.11 -62.59
CA MET A 1 21.72 -49.33 -61.84
C MET A 1 23.13 -49.10 -61.28
N LYS A 2 23.26 -49.15 -59.95
CA LYS A 2 24.41 -49.42 -59.05
C LYS A 2 25.76 -49.79 -59.72
N SER A 3 26.97 -49.47 -59.22
CA SER A 3 27.39 -48.93 -57.91
C SER A 3 28.87 -48.44 -57.89
N LYS A 4 29.08 -47.34 -57.15
CA LYS A 4 30.11 -47.08 -56.12
C LYS A 4 31.59 -47.32 -56.45
N ILE A 5 32.25 -46.22 -56.82
CA ILE A 5 33.68 -45.97 -56.58
C ILE A 5 33.85 -45.51 -55.12
N ARG A 6 34.72 -46.19 -54.36
CA ARG A 6 35.23 -45.74 -53.06
C ARG A 6 36.39 -44.76 -53.30
N ILE A 7 36.16 -43.47 -53.05
CA ILE A 7 37.22 -42.50 -52.76
C ILE A 7 37.20 -42.30 -51.25
N THR A 8 38.32 -42.59 -50.60
CA THR A 8 38.53 -42.35 -49.17
C THR A 8 38.53 -40.85 -48.92
N LEU A 9 37.48 -40.39 -48.24
CA LEU A 9 37.26 -39.00 -47.87
C LEU A 9 38.10 -38.68 -46.61
N THR A 10 39.22 -37.99 -46.77
CA THR A 10 39.88 -37.28 -45.66
C THR A 10 39.04 -36.05 -45.35
N ILE A 11 38.07 -36.19 -44.46
CA ILE A 11 37.31 -35.04 -43.93
C ILE A 11 38.25 -34.28 -42.99
N LEU A 12 38.62 -33.07 -43.41
CA LEU A 12 39.09 -31.99 -42.55
C LEU A 12 38.07 -31.80 -41.41
N PHE A 13 38.41 -32.24 -40.20
CA PHE A 13 37.76 -31.75 -38.97
C PHE A 13 38.45 -30.45 -38.55
N ASN A 14 38.11 -29.34 -39.22
CA ASN A 14 38.32 -28.01 -38.66
C ASN A 14 37.17 -27.74 -37.70
N ILE A 15 37.35 -28.10 -36.42
CA ILE A 15 36.55 -27.49 -35.35
C ILE A 15 37.10 -26.07 -35.20
N ILE A 16 36.42 -25.13 -35.85
CA ILE A 16 36.60 -23.69 -35.63
C ILE A 16 35.96 -23.41 -34.26
N PHE A 17 36.77 -23.39 -33.20
CA PHE A 17 36.48 -22.52 -32.06
C PHE A 17 36.84 -21.11 -32.52
N ILE A 18 35.83 -20.25 -32.67
CA ILE A 18 36.03 -18.83 -32.94
C ILE A 18 36.54 -18.19 -31.65
N PHE A 19 37.84 -18.28 -31.37
CA PHE A 19 38.49 -17.19 -30.66
C PHE A 19 38.64 -16.07 -31.68
N SER A 20 38.04 -14.91 -31.43
CA SER A 20 38.37 -13.71 -32.18
C SER A 20 39.89 -13.57 -32.18
N GLN A 21 40.51 -13.45 -33.37
CA GLN A 21 41.91 -13.06 -33.44
C GLN A 21 42.07 -11.79 -32.57
N PRO A 22 43.01 -11.76 -31.61
CA PRO A 22 43.18 -10.60 -30.75
C PRO A 22 43.39 -9.37 -31.62
N ASP A 23 42.74 -8.26 -31.25
CA ASP A 23 42.85 -7.02 -32.01
C ASP A 23 44.31 -6.49 -32.01
N ALA A 24 44.62 -5.60 -32.95
CA ALA A 24 45.98 -5.08 -33.11
C ALA A 24 46.50 -4.37 -31.84
N GLU A 25 45.59 -3.80 -31.03
CA GLU A 25 45.89 -3.17 -29.75
C GLU A 25 46.34 -4.20 -28.71
N THR A 26 45.61 -5.31 -28.58
CA THR A 26 45.93 -6.44 -27.69
C THR A 26 47.30 -7.04 -28.02
N ILE A 27 47.61 -7.20 -29.31
CA ILE A 27 48.91 -7.71 -29.77
C ILE A 27 50.04 -6.73 -29.41
N ALA A 28 49.85 -5.44 -29.67
CA ALA A 28 50.86 -4.42 -29.35
C ALA A 28 51.17 -4.35 -27.86
N VAL A 29 50.14 -4.35 -27.01
CA VAL A 29 50.28 -4.33 -25.55
C VAL A 29 50.94 -5.63 -25.04
N SER A 30 50.57 -6.78 -25.59
CA SER A 30 51.18 -8.07 -25.26
C SER A 30 52.68 -8.07 -25.53
N GLU A 31 53.11 -7.63 -26.72
CA GLU A 31 54.53 -7.55 -27.09
C GLU A 31 55.28 -6.54 -26.22
N GLU A 32 54.68 -5.39 -25.89
CA GLU A 32 55.29 -4.42 -24.99
C GLU A 32 55.51 -5.02 -23.58
N ILE A 33 54.51 -5.69 -23.01
CA ILE A 33 54.63 -6.35 -21.71
C ILE A 33 55.75 -7.41 -21.73
N LYS A 34 55.90 -8.18 -22.83
CA LYS A 34 57.02 -9.13 -22.97
C LYS A 34 58.39 -8.47 -22.85
N THR A 35 58.53 -7.23 -23.35
CA THR A 35 59.80 -6.47 -23.25
C THR A 35 60.03 -5.83 -21.89
N LEU A 36 58.95 -5.52 -21.16
CA LEU A 36 59.00 -4.87 -19.85
C LEU A 36 59.20 -5.85 -18.69
N LEU A 37 58.82 -7.12 -18.86
CA LEU A 37 59.06 -8.15 -17.85
C LEU A 37 60.56 -8.45 -17.69
N PRO A 38 61.05 -8.70 -16.46
CA PRO A 38 62.46 -9.00 -16.21
C PRO A 38 62.98 -10.19 -17.01
N SER A 39 64.26 -10.18 -17.38
CA SER A 39 64.87 -11.21 -18.22
C SER A 39 64.91 -12.61 -17.59
N GLU A 40 64.80 -12.69 -16.27
CA GLU A 40 64.64 -13.90 -15.46
C GLU A 40 63.27 -14.55 -15.64
N ILE A 41 62.34 -13.81 -16.23
CA ILE A 41 60.94 -14.14 -16.47
C ILE A 41 60.67 -13.90 -17.96
N LYS A 42 61.23 -14.73 -18.84
CA LYS A 42 60.92 -14.64 -20.28
C LYS A 42 59.60 -15.34 -20.57
N PRO A 43 58.48 -14.61 -20.75
CA PRO A 43 57.22 -15.24 -21.09
C PRO A 43 57.29 -15.81 -22.50
N VAL A 44 56.66 -16.97 -22.70
CA VAL A 44 56.41 -17.50 -24.04
C VAL A 44 55.16 -16.84 -24.63
N TRP A 45 54.22 -16.47 -23.76
CA TRP A 45 52.96 -15.86 -24.13
C TRP A 45 52.49 -14.88 -23.07
N VAL A 46 51.80 -13.83 -23.51
CA VAL A 46 51.16 -12.84 -22.65
C VAL A 46 49.74 -12.60 -23.15
N GLY A 47 48.77 -12.97 -22.31
CA GLY A 47 47.37 -12.62 -22.42
C GLY A 47 47.11 -11.26 -21.80
N VAL A 48 46.20 -10.51 -22.40
CA VAL A 48 45.91 -9.11 -22.07
C VAL A 48 44.40 -8.95 -21.95
N TYR A 49 43.95 -8.39 -20.83
CA TYR A 49 42.56 -8.19 -20.48
C TYR A 49 42.35 -6.71 -20.16
N PHE A 50 41.58 -6.02 -21.00
CA PHE A 50 41.20 -4.62 -20.79
C PHE A 50 40.01 -4.58 -19.85
N LEU A 51 40.18 -3.99 -18.66
CA LEU A 51 39.14 -4.03 -17.64
C LEU A 51 37.94 -3.15 -18.03
N ASN A 52 38.14 -2.01 -18.69
CA ASN A 52 37.04 -1.15 -19.18
C ASN A 52 36.26 -1.66 -20.39
N LYS A 53 36.73 -2.70 -21.09
CA LYS A 53 35.98 -3.26 -22.23
C LYS A 53 35.01 -4.29 -21.68
N GLU A 54 33.74 -4.24 -22.11
CA GLU A 54 32.77 -5.30 -21.78
C GLU A 54 33.38 -6.66 -22.18
N LEU A 55 33.70 -7.47 -21.17
CA LEU A 55 34.01 -8.87 -21.37
C LEU A 55 32.74 -9.52 -21.95
N ALA A 56 32.90 -10.56 -22.78
CA ALA A 56 31.79 -11.21 -23.46
C ALA A 56 30.77 -11.90 -22.50
N ASP A 57 30.94 -11.77 -21.18
CA ASP A 57 30.03 -12.24 -20.17
C ASP A 57 29.29 -11.05 -19.49
N PRO A 58 27.96 -10.92 -19.66
CA PRO A 58 27.18 -9.76 -19.21
C PRO A 58 27.09 -9.55 -17.69
N TYR A 59 27.69 -10.41 -16.86
CA TYR A 59 27.59 -10.32 -15.40
C TYR A 59 28.76 -9.62 -14.69
N SER A 60 29.85 -9.26 -15.39
CA SER A 60 31.15 -9.02 -14.73
C SER A 60 31.69 -7.57 -14.72
N VAL A 61 31.09 -6.60 -15.42
CA VAL A 61 31.76 -5.28 -15.63
C VAL A 61 30.88 -4.04 -15.45
N SER A 62 29.73 -4.14 -14.79
CA SER A 62 28.75 -3.03 -14.80
C SER A 62 29.20 -1.73 -14.11
N ASN A 63 30.27 -1.72 -13.30
CA ASN A 63 30.63 -0.58 -12.44
C ASN A 63 32.12 -0.16 -12.44
N LEU A 64 32.89 -0.41 -13.50
CA LEU A 64 34.30 0.04 -13.52
C LEU A 64 34.48 1.54 -13.82
N LYS A 65 33.46 2.22 -14.34
CA LYS A 65 33.51 3.62 -14.72
C LYS A 65 33.74 4.52 -13.50
N GLY A 66 34.84 5.29 -13.51
CA GLY A 66 35.29 6.14 -12.40
C GLY A 66 36.09 5.41 -11.32
N SER A 67 36.34 4.10 -11.45
CA SER A 67 37.14 3.33 -10.49
C SER A 67 38.64 3.47 -10.72
N PRO A 68 39.49 3.17 -9.72
CA PRO A 68 40.95 3.12 -9.91
C PRO A 68 41.42 2.13 -10.98
N LEU A 69 40.58 1.13 -11.33
CA LEU A 69 40.91 0.08 -12.29
C LEU A 69 40.41 0.36 -13.71
N GLU A 70 39.64 1.44 -13.94
CA GLU A 70 38.97 1.71 -15.23
C GLU A 70 39.94 1.63 -16.42
N ASP A 71 41.08 2.31 -16.34
CA ASP A 71 42.03 2.35 -17.46
C ASP A 71 43.15 1.29 -17.35
N LEU A 72 43.01 0.30 -16.46
CA LEU A 72 44.05 -0.70 -16.26
C LEU A 72 43.87 -1.88 -17.20
N VAL A 73 45.01 -2.44 -17.58
CA VAL A 73 45.11 -3.71 -18.27
C VAL A 73 45.59 -4.75 -17.27
N LEU A 74 44.79 -5.79 -17.05
CA LEU A 74 45.25 -6.99 -16.37
C LEU A 74 45.93 -7.88 -17.42
N PHE A 75 47.15 -8.32 -17.15
CA PHE A 75 47.85 -9.27 -18.01
C PHE A 75 48.09 -10.59 -17.28
N ASN A 76 48.13 -11.66 -18.07
CA ASN A 76 48.55 -12.99 -17.67
C ASN A 76 49.73 -13.41 -18.56
N ALA A 77 50.90 -13.62 -17.98
CA ALA A 77 52.10 -14.06 -18.68
C ALA A 77 52.51 -15.44 -18.18
N PHE A 78 52.76 -16.40 -19.09
CA PHE A 78 53.33 -17.69 -18.69
C PHE A 78 54.71 -17.94 -19.29
N THR A 79 55.58 -18.53 -18.48
CA THR A 79 56.92 -18.96 -18.86
C THR A 79 56.94 -20.48 -19.05
N ARG A 80 57.72 -20.96 -20.04
CA ARG A 80 57.96 -22.40 -20.27
C ARG A 80 59.45 -22.70 -20.05
N ASP A 81 59.76 -23.85 -19.47
CA ASP A 81 61.11 -24.40 -19.56
C ASP A 81 61.33 -24.93 -20.99
N THR A 82 62.11 -24.22 -21.79
CA THR A 82 62.33 -24.52 -23.21
C THR A 82 63.14 -25.80 -23.48
N THR A 83 63.51 -26.58 -22.45
CA THR A 83 64.28 -27.82 -22.61
C THR A 83 63.45 -29.03 -23.09
N LEU A 84 62.12 -28.96 -23.09
CA LEU A 84 61.23 -30.05 -23.56
C LEU A 84 60.49 -29.64 -24.84
N GLY A 85 61.06 -30.01 -26.00
CA GLY A 85 60.56 -29.65 -27.34
C GLY A 85 59.27 -30.33 -27.77
N PHE A 86 58.13 -29.99 -27.17
CA PHE A 86 56.80 -30.39 -27.67
C PHE A 86 56.04 -29.20 -28.27
N ALA A 87 55.53 -29.37 -29.49
CA ALA A 87 54.96 -28.35 -30.36
C ALA A 87 53.43 -28.13 -30.20
N TYR A 88 52.91 -28.28 -28.98
CA TYR A 88 51.52 -27.94 -28.67
C TYR A 88 51.50 -26.79 -27.66
N ASP A 89 50.74 -25.73 -27.97
CA ASP A 89 50.54 -24.53 -27.14
C ASP A 89 49.71 -24.78 -25.86
N TYR A 90 49.73 -26.00 -25.34
CA TYR A 90 49.07 -26.32 -24.08
C TYR A 90 50.07 -26.17 -22.92
N PRO A 91 49.66 -25.52 -21.82
CA PRO A 91 50.47 -25.47 -20.62
C PRO A 91 50.72 -26.89 -20.12
N ASP A 92 51.96 -27.21 -19.74
CA ASP A 92 52.35 -28.44 -19.03
C ASP A 92 52.68 -28.12 -17.56
N SER A 93 53.01 -29.11 -16.73
CA SER A 93 53.28 -28.90 -15.29
C SER A 93 54.51 -28.02 -15.01
N THR A 94 55.27 -27.63 -16.04
CA THR A 94 56.43 -26.74 -15.92
C THR A 94 56.09 -25.28 -16.18
N CYS A 95 54.86 -24.99 -16.63
CA CYS A 95 54.40 -23.63 -16.89
C CYS A 95 54.22 -22.87 -15.57
N LYS A 96 54.83 -21.68 -15.50
CA LYS A 96 54.66 -20.75 -14.37
C LYS A 96 53.95 -19.51 -14.87
N THR A 97 52.93 -19.10 -14.15
CA THR A 97 52.09 -17.96 -14.52
C THR A 97 52.37 -16.76 -13.65
N ILE A 98 52.28 -15.58 -14.24
CA ILE A 98 52.38 -14.28 -13.58
C ILE A 98 51.18 -13.47 -14.03
N ILE A 99 50.52 -12.85 -13.06
CA ILE A 99 49.52 -11.83 -13.36
C ILE A 99 50.05 -10.46 -12.95
N GLY A 100 49.59 -9.41 -13.62
CA GLY A 100 49.97 -8.06 -13.25
C GLY A 100 49.11 -7.00 -13.90
N PHE A 101 49.33 -5.76 -13.47
CA PHE A 101 48.64 -4.61 -14.01
C PHE A 101 49.61 -3.78 -14.86
N TYR A 102 49.14 -3.41 -16.03
CA TYR A 102 49.83 -2.55 -16.98
C TYR A 102 48.99 -1.30 -17.25
N LYS A 103 49.65 -0.15 -17.36
CA LYS A 103 49.05 1.10 -17.83
C LYS A 103 50.11 1.94 -18.54
N ASN A 104 49.79 2.44 -19.73
CA ASN A 104 50.58 3.45 -20.46
C ASN A 104 52.09 3.14 -20.55
N GLY A 105 52.44 1.96 -21.04
CA GLY A 105 53.83 1.54 -21.26
C GLY A 105 54.59 1.14 -20.00
N LYS A 106 53.90 0.91 -18.88
CA LYS A 106 54.51 0.54 -17.61
C LYS A 106 53.76 -0.59 -16.93
N ILE A 107 54.52 -1.59 -16.46
CA ILE A 107 54.02 -2.56 -15.48
C ILE A 107 53.97 -1.87 -14.12
N LEU A 108 52.75 -1.72 -13.58
CA LEU A 108 52.52 -1.10 -12.28
C LEU A 108 52.85 -2.08 -11.15
N TRP A 109 52.43 -3.33 -11.31
CA TRP A 109 52.65 -4.41 -10.34
C TRP A 109 52.54 -5.78 -11.02
N HIS A 110 53.22 -6.80 -10.48
CA HIS A 110 53.04 -8.19 -10.87
C HIS A 110 53.14 -9.14 -9.66
N SER A 111 52.48 -10.29 -9.73
CA SER A 111 52.41 -11.28 -8.64
C SER A 111 53.73 -12.01 -8.36
N GLY A 112 54.64 -12.02 -9.33
CA GLY A 112 55.66 -13.07 -9.38
C GLY A 112 55.03 -14.42 -9.75
N PHE A 113 55.81 -15.50 -9.70
CA PHE A 113 55.33 -16.80 -10.16
C PHE A 113 54.24 -17.37 -9.25
N ILE A 114 53.09 -17.65 -9.85
CA ILE A 114 52.01 -18.44 -9.28
C ILE A 114 52.30 -19.92 -9.61
N PRO A 115 52.37 -20.82 -8.61
CA PRO A 115 52.72 -22.22 -8.83
C PRO A 115 51.70 -22.96 -9.70
N GLU A 116 52.20 -23.78 -10.64
CA GLU A 116 51.48 -24.87 -11.37
C GLU A 116 50.08 -24.52 -11.90
N SER A 117 49.90 -23.31 -12.40
CA SER A 117 48.58 -22.76 -12.69
C SER A 117 48.54 -22.10 -14.06
N PHE A 118 47.49 -22.36 -14.82
CA PHE A 118 47.14 -21.66 -16.05
C PHE A 118 45.85 -20.87 -15.79
N MET A 119 45.86 -19.57 -16.07
CA MET A 119 44.66 -18.75 -15.84
C MET A 119 43.54 -19.20 -16.76
N ASP A 120 42.40 -19.52 -16.16
CA ASP A 120 41.21 -20.00 -16.85
C ASP A 120 40.26 -18.83 -17.13
N ASP A 121 39.77 -18.19 -16.06
CA ASP A 121 38.78 -17.13 -16.20
C ASP A 121 38.87 -16.05 -15.10
N ILE A 122 38.33 -14.87 -15.42
CA ILE A 122 38.08 -13.78 -14.48
C ILE A 122 36.59 -13.83 -14.13
N ASN A 123 36.28 -14.28 -12.91
CA ASN A 123 34.91 -14.59 -12.50
C ASN A 123 34.15 -13.37 -11.99
N THR A 124 34.84 -12.44 -11.31
CA THR A 124 34.24 -11.17 -10.88
C THR A 124 35.29 -10.10 -10.64
N ILE A 125 34.88 -8.83 -10.77
CA ILE A 125 35.63 -7.65 -10.34
C ILE A 125 34.71 -6.80 -9.47
N LYS A 126 34.91 -6.85 -8.16
CA LYS A 126 34.01 -6.26 -7.16
C LYS A 126 34.73 -6.07 -5.84
N ASP A 127 34.35 -5.07 -5.07
CA ASP A 127 34.74 -4.98 -3.66
C ASP A 127 34.02 -6.10 -2.88
N LEU A 128 34.76 -7.15 -2.50
CA LEU A 128 34.21 -8.35 -1.87
C LEU A 128 34.27 -8.28 -0.34
N ASN A 129 35.19 -7.49 0.21
CA ASN A 129 35.43 -7.37 1.65
C ASN A 129 34.99 -6.02 2.23
N ASN A 130 34.35 -5.16 1.41
CA ASN A 130 33.84 -3.84 1.74
C ASN A 130 34.93 -2.88 2.25
N ASP A 131 36.14 -2.96 1.70
CA ASP A 131 37.26 -2.08 2.05
C ASP A 131 37.42 -0.86 1.13
N GLY A 132 36.54 -0.73 0.12
CA GLY A 132 36.54 0.34 -0.86
C GLY A 132 37.49 0.10 -2.04
N LEU A 133 38.22 -1.02 -2.06
CA LEU A 133 39.04 -1.46 -3.20
C LEU A 133 38.31 -2.54 -3.99
N LEU A 134 38.62 -2.63 -5.29
CA LEU A 134 38.07 -3.69 -6.14
C LEU A 134 38.93 -4.94 -6.05
N ASP A 135 38.29 -6.08 -5.80
CA ASP A 135 38.89 -7.40 -5.81
C ASP A 135 38.55 -8.15 -7.10
N ILE A 136 39.50 -8.96 -7.57
CA ILE A 136 39.40 -9.75 -8.79
C ILE A 136 39.48 -11.22 -8.41
N VAL A 137 38.43 -11.99 -8.71
CA VAL A 137 38.42 -13.45 -8.49
C VAL A 137 38.81 -14.15 -9.78
N ILE A 138 39.92 -14.86 -9.73
CA ILE A 138 40.53 -15.52 -10.89
C ILE A 138 40.60 -17.01 -10.63
N THR A 139 40.13 -17.81 -11.58
CA THR A 139 40.29 -19.26 -11.56
C THR A 139 41.52 -19.64 -12.38
N PHE A 140 42.29 -20.59 -11.85
CA PHE A 140 43.39 -21.22 -12.57
C PHE A 140 43.17 -22.73 -12.64
N ARG A 141 43.64 -23.36 -13.71
CA ARG A 141 43.63 -24.82 -13.89
C ARG A 141 45.05 -25.36 -13.87
N THR A 142 45.20 -26.60 -13.40
CA THR A 142 46.44 -27.35 -13.60
C THR A 142 46.48 -27.97 -14.99
N SER A 143 47.66 -27.97 -15.58
CA SER A 143 47.96 -28.39 -16.93
C SER A 143 47.91 -29.91 -17.17
N TYR A 144 47.91 -30.74 -16.11
CA TYR A 144 48.22 -32.18 -16.24
C TYR A 144 47.02 -33.13 -16.15
N LYS A 145 45.81 -32.68 -15.78
CA LYS A 145 44.66 -33.58 -15.54
C LYS A 145 43.37 -33.12 -16.24
N LEU A 146 43.45 -32.86 -17.55
CA LEU A 146 42.33 -32.39 -18.35
C LEU A 146 41.09 -33.32 -18.41
N TYR A 147 41.09 -34.52 -17.84
CA TYR A 147 39.96 -35.45 -18.01
C TYR A 147 39.57 -36.36 -16.83
N VAL A 148 40.21 -36.27 -15.65
CA VAL A 148 39.86 -37.20 -14.55
C VAL A 148 39.71 -36.56 -13.16
N GLU A 149 40.37 -35.43 -12.87
CA GLU A 149 40.33 -34.76 -11.54
C GLU A 149 40.50 -33.23 -11.70
N GLY A 150 39.56 -32.57 -12.39
CA GLY A 150 39.65 -31.15 -12.78
C GLY A 150 39.58 -30.14 -11.63
N GLU A 151 40.61 -30.08 -10.78
CA GLU A 151 40.69 -29.10 -9.70
C GLU A 151 41.03 -27.70 -10.25
N SER A 152 40.11 -26.75 -10.06
CA SER A 152 40.39 -25.33 -10.22
C SER A 152 41.01 -24.76 -8.94
N PHE A 153 41.85 -23.74 -9.10
CA PHE A 153 42.52 -23.00 -8.04
C PHE A 153 41.99 -21.57 -8.08
N VAL A 154 41.26 -21.17 -7.04
CA VAL A 154 40.67 -19.84 -6.96
C VAL A 154 41.62 -18.89 -6.23
N TRP A 155 41.91 -17.77 -6.87
CA TRP A 155 42.73 -16.69 -6.33
C TRP A 155 41.92 -15.40 -6.26
N VAL A 156 42.13 -14.63 -5.21
CA VAL A 156 41.48 -13.33 -5.00
C VAL A 156 42.57 -12.29 -4.96
N LEU A 157 42.60 -11.39 -5.93
CA LEU A 157 43.60 -10.33 -6.07
C LEU A 157 42.94 -8.98 -5.80
N THR A 158 43.50 -8.17 -4.92
CA THR A 158 43.11 -6.76 -4.77
C THR A 158 44.22 -5.85 -5.30
N PHE A 159 43.86 -4.67 -5.81
CA PHE A 159 44.81 -3.67 -6.32
C PHE A 159 44.40 -2.25 -5.94
N ASP A 160 45.30 -1.53 -5.26
CA ASP A 160 45.04 -0.16 -4.78
C ASP A 160 45.45 0.95 -5.77
N GLY A 161 45.87 0.59 -6.98
CA GLY A 161 46.43 1.50 -7.97
C GLY A 161 47.97 1.50 -8.04
N ASN A 162 48.64 1.02 -6.99
CA ASN A 162 50.10 0.94 -6.91
C ASN A 162 50.60 -0.48 -6.62
N THR A 163 49.94 -1.21 -5.72
CA THR A 163 50.37 -2.53 -5.25
C THR A 163 49.21 -3.52 -5.29
N GLY A 164 49.51 -4.72 -5.79
CA GLY A 164 48.61 -5.86 -5.75
C GLY A 164 48.96 -6.80 -4.61
N ARG A 165 47.95 -7.48 -4.06
CA ARG A 165 48.16 -8.57 -3.09
C ARG A 165 47.04 -9.59 -3.19
N PHE A 166 47.38 -10.85 -2.89
CA PHE A 166 46.39 -11.90 -2.76
C PHE A 166 45.67 -11.81 -1.42
N LEU A 167 44.35 -11.95 -1.47
CA LEU A 167 43.45 -11.94 -0.32
C LEU A 167 42.99 -13.34 0.08
N ASN A 168 43.35 -14.40 -0.64
CA ASN A 168 43.02 -15.78 -0.26
C ASN A 168 44.11 -16.43 0.59
N GLU A 169 43.76 -17.45 1.38
CA GLU A 169 44.75 -18.24 2.12
C GLU A 169 45.65 -19.06 1.18
N ILE A 170 46.96 -18.97 1.42
CA ILE A 170 48.00 -19.67 0.66
C ILE A 170 48.65 -20.72 1.57
N ASP A 171 48.89 -21.92 1.03
CA ASP A 171 49.69 -22.94 1.69
C ASP A 171 51.17 -22.51 1.74
N PRO A 172 51.79 -22.42 2.93
CA PRO A 172 53.15 -21.90 3.06
C PRO A 172 54.23 -22.83 2.48
N VAL A 173 53.90 -24.10 2.22
CA VAL A 173 54.82 -25.10 1.67
C VAL A 173 54.74 -25.14 0.16
N SER A 174 53.54 -25.29 -0.41
CA SER A 174 53.37 -25.38 -1.86
C SER A 174 53.29 -24.01 -2.55
N GLY A 175 52.95 -22.95 -1.80
CA GLY A 175 52.67 -21.62 -2.36
C GLY A 175 51.35 -21.55 -3.14
N GLN A 176 50.53 -22.62 -3.12
CA GLN A 176 49.23 -22.66 -3.79
C GLN A 176 48.12 -22.09 -2.90
N THR A 177 47.05 -21.61 -3.53
CA THR A 177 45.81 -21.28 -2.82
C THR A 177 45.22 -22.51 -2.12
N LYS A 178 44.67 -22.31 -0.92
CA LYS A 178 43.85 -23.32 -0.23
C LYS A 178 42.40 -23.36 -0.75
N MET A 179 42.03 -22.45 -1.66
CA MET A 179 40.73 -22.47 -2.34
C MET A 179 40.80 -23.38 -3.58
N GLN A 180 40.68 -24.67 -3.34
CA GLN A 180 40.75 -25.70 -4.37
C GLN A 180 39.36 -26.25 -4.69
N GLY A 181 39.15 -26.68 -5.94
CA GLY A 181 37.88 -27.18 -6.46
C GLY A 181 37.25 -26.23 -7.49
N PHE A 182 36.17 -26.70 -8.13
CA PHE A 182 35.38 -25.90 -9.06
C PHE A 182 34.72 -24.73 -8.32
N LEU A 183 34.69 -23.55 -8.94
CA LEU A 183 33.98 -22.40 -8.38
C LEU A 183 32.46 -22.62 -8.57
N GLU A 184 31.72 -22.71 -7.46
CA GLU A 184 30.24 -22.81 -7.49
C GLU A 184 29.59 -21.43 -7.56
N GLY A 185 30.11 -20.47 -6.79
CA GLY A 185 29.47 -19.16 -6.70
C GLY A 185 30.22 -18.15 -5.84
N ILE A 186 30.00 -16.88 -6.15
CA ILE A 186 30.50 -15.74 -5.39
C ILE A 186 29.28 -14.89 -5.05
N GLY A 187 29.00 -14.70 -3.76
CA GLY A 187 27.76 -14.05 -3.34
C GLY A 187 27.80 -13.49 -1.93
N ASP A 188 27.03 -12.42 -1.73
CA ASP A 188 26.71 -11.85 -0.43
C ASP A 188 25.52 -12.61 0.17
N TYR A 189 25.79 -13.82 0.66
CA TYR A 189 24.77 -14.76 1.13
C TYR A 189 24.17 -14.40 2.48
N GLU A 190 24.89 -13.58 3.25
CA GLU A 190 24.42 -13.08 4.54
C GLU A 190 23.79 -11.67 4.41
N GLY A 191 23.97 -11.04 3.23
CA GLY A 191 23.56 -9.69 2.86
C GLY A 191 24.33 -8.57 3.57
N ASP A 192 25.42 -8.90 4.26
CA ASP A 192 26.23 -8.00 5.10
C ASP A 192 27.30 -7.20 4.32
N GLU A 193 27.21 -7.22 2.98
CA GLU A 193 28.21 -6.68 2.06
C GLU A 193 29.58 -7.39 2.16
N LEU A 194 29.68 -8.53 2.85
CA LEU A 194 30.87 -9.39 2.86
C LEU A 194 30.61 -10.66 2.04
N TYR A 195 31.23 -10.70 0.87
CA TYR A 195 31.02 -11.78 -0.07
C TYR A 195 31.69 -13.08 0.39
N SER A 196 31.05 -14.21 0.14
CA SER A 196 31.66 -15.52 0.29
C SER A 196 31.94 -16.15 -1.08
N ILE A 197 33.01 -16.92 -1.15
CA ILE A 197 33.42 -17.67 -2.34
C ILE A 197 33.20 -19.14 -2.03
N VAL A 198 32.41 -19.82 -2.86
CA VAL A 198 32.05 -21.23 -2.67
C VAL A 198 32.77 -22.04 -3.74
N THR A 199 33.57 -23.01 -3.31
CA THR A 199 34.15 -24.03 -4.19
C THR A 199 33.54 -25.39 -3.88
N TYR A 200 33.56 -26.30 -4.86
CA TYR A 200 33.16 -27.69 -4.66
C TYR A 200 34.11 -28.66 -5.36
N LYS A 201 34.14 -29.89 -4.87
CA LYS A 201 34.85 -31.01 -5.51
C LYS A 201 34.00 -32.27 -5.51
N ASN A 202 34.25 -33.12 -6.49
CA ASN A 202 33.70 -34.48 -6.52
C ASN A 202 34.57 -35.37 -5.63
N GLU A 203 34.02 -35.87 -4.53
CA GLU A 203 34.62 -36.98 -3.79
C GLU A 203 33.93 -38.28 -4.20
N ILE A 204 34.70 -39.20 -4.77
CA ILE A 204 34.24 -40.54 -5.14
C ILE A 204 34.55 -41.46 -3.95
N SER A 205 33.51 -42.06 -3.37
CA SER A 205 33.67 -43.02 -2.28
C SER A 205 34.30 -44.33 -2.76
N GLU A 206 34.75 -45.19 -1.83
CA GLU A 206 35.23 -46.54 -2.16
C GLU A 206 34.18 -47.38 -2.91
N ASP A 207 32.89 -47.05 -2.76
CA ASP A 207 31.75 -47.67 -3.43
C ASP A 207 31.39 -47.02 -4.79
N PHE A 208 32.25 -46.13 -5.31
CA PHE A 208 32.05 -45.36 -6.55
C PHE A 208 30.84 -44.41 -6.55
N ASP A 209 30.34 -44.04 -5.37
CA ASP A 209 29.33 -42.99 -5.25
C ASP A 209 30.00 -41.61 -5.28
N SER A 210 29.53 -40.71 -6.15
CA SER A 210 30.08 -39.37 -6.28
C SER A 210 29.31 -38.40 -5.39
N THR A 211 29.99 -37.79 -4.44
CA THR A 211 29.42 -36.77 -3.55
C THR A 211 30.07 -35.43 -3.82
N LEU A 212 29.25 -34.37 -3.87
CA LEU A 212 29.73 -33.00 -3.96
C LEU A 212 30.09 -32.50 -2.56
N VAL A 213 31.37 -32.16 -2.36
CA VAL A 213 31.85 -31.56 -1.12
C VAL A 213 32.10 -30.08 -1.36
N TYR A 214 31.31 -29.24 -0.69
CA TYR A 214 31.38 -27.79 -0.78
C TYR A 214 32.27 -27.20 0.31
N THR A 215 33.04 -26.17 -0.06
CA THR A 215 33.85 -25.36 0.86
C THR A 215 33.52 -23.89 0.65
N THR A 216 33.07 -23.23 1.71
CA THR A 216 32.82 -21.79 1.73
C THR A 216 34.01 -21.06 2.34
N HIS A 217 34.52 -20.10 1.60
CA HIS A 217 35.59 -19.21 2.00
C HIS A 217 35.02 -17.83 2.29
N ARG A 218 35.27 -17.35 3.52
CA ARG A 218 34.75 -16.10 4.05
C ARG A 218 35.89 -15.16 4.41
N TRP A 219 35.64 -13.86 4.31
CA TRP A 219 36.56 -12.85 4.81
C TRP A 219 36.67 -12.93 6.34
N ASP A 220 37.88 -13.07 6.87
CA ASP A 220 38.13 -13.12 8.31
C ASP A 220 38.66 -11.80 8.90
N GLY A 221 38.67 -10.73 8.10
CA GLY A 221 39.30 -9.44 8.42
C GLY A 221 40.69 -9.26 7.81
N ILE A 222 41.32 -10.33 7.32
CA ILE A 222 42.66 -10.30 6.71
C ILE A 222 42.69 -11.02 5.37
N LYS A 223 42.01 -12.17 5.25
CA LYS A 223 41.97 -13.00 4.06
C LYS A 223 40.68 -13.81 3.97
N PHE A 224 40.32 -14.19 2.75
CA PHE A 224 39.32 -15.20 2.48
C PHE A 224 39.87 -16.59 2.78
N ARG A 225 39.17 -17.33 3.64
CA ARG A 225 39.50 -18.71 3.99
C ARG A 225 38.29 -19.50 4.48
N ASN A 226 38.44 -20.81 4.53
CA ASN A 226 37.49 -21.65 5.26
C ASN A 226 37.64 -21.41 6.77
N ILE A 227 36.58 -20.92 7.41
CA ILE A 227 36.56 -20.69 8.86
C ILE A 227 36.00 -21.94 9.54
N PRO A 228 36.79 -22.65 10.39
CA PRO A 228 36.35 -23.88 11.03
C PRO A 228 35.06 -23.69 11.85
N GLY A 229 34.14 -24.65 11.75
CA GLY A 229 32.86 -24.62 12.47
C GLY A 229 31.79 -23.72 11.84
N THR A 230 32.09 -23.05 10.72
CA THR A 230 31.07 -22.29 9.96
C THR A 230 30.30 -23.18 8.98
N TYR A 231 29.06 -22.80 8.71
CA TYR A 231 28.21 -23.49 7.75
C TYR A 231 28.83 -23.47 6.34
N GLN A 232 28.81 -24.61 5.66
CA GLN A 232 29.28 -24.74 4.28
C GLN A 232 28.08 -24.65 3.34
N ILE A 233 28.06 -23.59 2.56
CA ILE A 233 27.04 -23.30 1.56
C ILE A 233 27.11 -24.35 0.45
N LYS A 234 25.96 -24.88 0.10
CA LYS A 234 25.77 -25.87 -0.97
C LYS A 234 24.63 -25.47 -1.89
N ARG A 235 24.58 -26.10 -3.06
CA ARG A 235 23.47 -25.94 -4.00
C ARG A 235 22.13 -26.30 -3.34
N GLY A 236 21.11 -25.49 -3.59
CA GLY A 236 19.76 -25.66 -3.02
C GLY A 236 19.59 -25.08 -1.61
N ASP A 237 20.63 -24.48 -1.01
CA ASP A 237 20.48 -23.76 0.25
C ASP A 237 19.55 -22.55 0.10
N ILE A 238 18.68 -22.37 1.10
CA ILE A 238 17.81 -21.22 1.22
C ILE A 238 18.40 -20.30 2.27
N PHE A 239 18.76 -19.10 1.86
CA PHE A 239 19.31 -18.07 2.73
C PHE A 239 18.20 -17.20 3.31
N LYS A 240 18.50 -16.56 4.43
CA LYS A 240 17.50 -15.76 5.15
C LYS A 240 17.52 -14.32 4.66
N HIS A 241 16.45 -13.90 4.00
CA HIS A 241 16.23 -12.52 3.53
C HIS A 241 15.63 -11.59 4.62
N ASN A 242 15.56 -12.02 5.87
CA ASN A 242 14.96 -11.24 6.96
C ASN A 242 15.95 -10.75 8.02
N LYS A 243 17.26 -10.78 7.74
CA LYS A 243 18.30 -10.26 8.64
C LYS A 243 18.45 -8.74 8.51
N LEU A 244 17.33 -8.04 8.48
CA LEU A 244 17.25 -6.58 8.45
C LEU A 244 16.16 -6.08 9.37
N THR A 245 16.25 -4.80 9.68
CA THR A 245 15.23 -4.04 10.41
C THR A 245 14.89 -2.81 9.60
N ALA A 246 13.62 -2.46 9.48
CA ALA A 246 13.21 -1.35 8.64
C ALA A 246 12.04 -0.57 9.23
N ASP A 247 12.01 0.72 8.94
CA ASP A 247 10.89 1.59 9.27
C ASP A 247 10.12 1.90 7.98
N VAL A 248 8.81 1.64 8.00
CA VAL A 248 7.91 1.99 6.89
C VAL A 248 6.98 3.09 7.38
N ASN A 249 7.16 4.28 6.82
CA ASN A 249 6.31 5.43 7.09
C ASN A 249 5.35 5.61 5.92
N ALA A 250 4.06 5.70 6.20
CA ALA A 250 3.03 5.83 5.19
C ALA A 250 2.16 7.07 5.43
N LYS A 251 1.80 7.74 4.33
CA LYS A 251 0.91 8.91 4.34
C LYS A 251 0.04 8.92 3.10
N VAL A 252 -1.12 9.56 3.19
CA VAL A 252 -1.93 9.82 1.99
C VAL A 252 -1.41 11.10 1.31
N ILE A 253 -1.26 11.02 -0.01
CA ILE A 253 -0.91 12.17 -0.88
C ILE A 253 -1.92 12.28 -2.02
N LYS A 254 -2.09 13.51 -2.52
CA LYS A 254 -2.76 13.78 -3.79
C LYS A 254 -1.73 13.85 -4.90
N TYR A 255 -1.98 13.17 -6.01
CA TYR A 255 -1.12 13.21 -7.19
C TYR A 255 -1.87 13.86 -8.36
N ASN A 256 -1.29 14.92 -8.93
CA ASN A 256 -1.84 15.76 -10.01
C ASN A 256 -3.13 16.53 -9.64
N SER A 257 -3.65 17.31 -10.59
CA SER A 257 -4.86 18.14 -10.49
C SER A 257 -6.18 17.37 -10.52
N GLU A 258 -6.14 16.04 -10.67
CA GLU A 258 -7.31 15.17 -10.82
C GLU A 258 -7.80 14.56 -9.49
N ASP A 259 -7.37 15.09 -8.33
CA ASP A 259 -7.77 14.63 -6.99
C ASP A 259 -7.52 13.12 -6.69
N ASN A 260 -6.69 12.44 -7.48
CA ASN A 260 -6.32 11.05 -7.22
C ASN A 260 -5.56 10.90 -5.89
N LEU A 261 -6.07 10.06 -4.99
CA LEU A 261 -5.47 9.78 -3.70
C LEU A 261 -4.56 8.54 -3.76
N PHE A 262 -3.40 8.63 -3.13
CA PHE A 262 -2.44 7.55 -3.02
C PHE A 262 -1.99 7.38 -1.58
N VAL A 263 -1.85 6.14 -1.13
CA VAL A 263 -1.02 5.84 0.04
C VAL A 263 0.42 5.76 -0.44
N SER A 264 1.25 6.71 0.01
CA SER A 264 2.67 6.79 -0.30
C SER A 264 3.50 6.30 0.87
N TYR A 265 4.57 5.56 0.55
CA TYR A 265 5.47 4.95 1.53
C TYR A 265 6.88 5.53 1.38
N LYS A 266 7.53 5.69 2.53
CA LYS A 266 8.96 5.90 2.66
C LYS A 266 9.53 4.74 3.50
N ILE A 267 10.51 4.06 2.95
CA ILE A 267 11.13 2.88 3.54
C ILE A 267 12.54 3.27 3.97
N LYS A 268 12.85 3.08 5.24
CA LYS A 268 14.18 3.24 5.78
C LYS A 268 14.73 1.88 6.17
N ASN A 269 15.91 1.56 5.68
CA ASN A 269 16.66 0.42 6.17
C ASN A 269 17.50 0.88 7.37
N ASN A 270 17.26 0.30 8.55
CA ASN A 270 17.86 0.81 9.78
C ASN A 270 19.37 0.54 9.82
N ILE A 271 20.13 1.37 10.54
CA ILE A 271 21.61 1.25 10.63
C ILE A 271 22.07 -0.06 11.28
N THR A 272 21.18 -0.72 12.02
CA THR A 272 21.41 -2.03 12.64
C THR A 272 21.15 -3.19 11.69
N SER A 273 20.65 -2.94 10.49
CA SER A 273 20.39 -3.98 9.50
C SER A 273 21.69 -4.56 8.97
N ILE A 274 21.71 -5.88 8.92
CA ILE A 274 22.79 -6.64 8.28
C ILE A 274 22.53 -6.60 6.77
N GLN A 275 21.30 -6.85 6.33
CA GLN A 275 20.95 -6.89 4.89
C GLN A 275 20.47 -5.56 4.31
N ARG A 276 20.79 -5.34 3.03
CA ARG A 276 20.21 -4.27 2.19
C ARG A 276 18.79 -4.63 1.77
N THR A 277 17.90 -3.65 1.61
CA THR A 277 16.50 -3.92 1.20
C THR A 277 16.37 -4.11 -0.31
N LYS A 278 15.90 -5.27 -0.75
CA LYS A 278 15.66 -5.63 -2.16
C LYS A 278 14.20 -5.52 -2.58
N SER A 279 13.28 -6.01 -1.74
CA SER A 279 11.86 -6.02 -2.07
C SER A 279 11.01 -5.47 -0.93
N PHE A 280 9.91 -4.82 -1.28
CA PHE A 280 8.86 -4.33 -0.40
C PHE A 280 7.50 -4.84 -0.87
N PHE A 281 6.80 -5.54 0.01
CA PHE A 281 5.54 -6.21 -0.29
C PHE A 281 4.43 -5.63 0.56
N ILE A 282 3.25 -5.52 -0.05
CA ILE A 282 2.00 -5.36 0.69
C ILE A 282 1.00 -6.38 0.18
N ASN A 283 0.41 -7.15 1.09
CA ASN A 283 -0.57 -8.17 0.76
C ASN A 283 -2.02 -7.66 0.88
N ASN A 284 -2.97 -8.44 0.34
CA ASN A 284 -4.40 -8.27 0.57
C ASN A 284 -4.93 -6.86 0.25
N LEU A 285 -4.45 -6.27 -0.84
CA LEU A 285 -4.90 -4.98 -1.33
C LEU A 285 -6.29 -5.15 -1.99
N GLY A 286 -6.48 -6.15 -2.88
CA GLY A 286 -7.71 -6.39 -3.68
C GLY A 286 -7.47 -6.33 -5.21
N LYS A 287 -8.41 -5.85 -6.05
CA LYS A 287 -8.22 -5.79 -7.52
C LYS A 287 -7.94 -4.37 -8.05
N ASN A 288 -7.01 -4.27 -9.02
CA ASN A 288 -6.67 -3.08 -9.84
C ASN A 288 -6.16 -1.84 -9.09
N TYR A 289 -4.84 -1.71 -8.97
CA TYR A 289 -4.18 -0.54 -8.39
C TYR A 289 -3.42 0.25 -9.44
N GLY A 290 -3.67 1.56 -9.48
CA GLY A 290 -2.63 2.49 -9.95
C GLY A 290 -1.49 2.48 -8.93
N TYR A 291 -0.25 2.53 -9.40
CA TYR A 291 0.92 2.57 -8.53
C TYR A 291 1.95 3.54 -9.08
N ILE A 292 2.79 4.04 -8.18
CA ILE A 292 4.00 4.80 -8.47
C ILE A 292 5.15 4.01 -7.87
N SER A 293 6.21 3.83 -8.65
CA SER A 293 7.42 3.15 -8.23
C SER A 293 8.59 4.12 -8.28
N PRO A 294 9.52 4.05 -7.32
CA PRO A 294 10.78 4.79 -7.40
C PRO A 294 11.62 4.37 -8.60
N ASP A 295 12.53 5.25 -9.03
CA ASP A 295 13.50 4.92 -10.08
C ASP A 295 14.35 3.68 -9.70
N GLY A 296 14.47 2.74 -10.64
CA GLY A 296 15.18 1.47 -10.48
C GLY A 296 14.35 0.33 -9.87
N TRP A 297 13.11 0.60 -9.45
CA TRP A 297 12.23 -0.39 -8.81
C TRP A 297 11.14 -0.83 -9.78
N GLY A 298 11.06 -2.13 -10.05
CA GLY A 298 9.96 -2.74 -10.78
C GLY A 298 8.79 -3.08 -9.85
N VAL A 299 7.63 -3.32 -10.45
CA VAL A 299 6.42 -3.68 -9.73
C VAL A 299 5.82 -4.95 -10.31
N THR A 300 5.58 -5.93 -9.46
CA THR A 300 4.95 -7.21 -9.83
C THR A 300 3.75 -7.48 -8.93
N ARG A 301 2.86 -8.38 -9.39
CA ARG A 301 1.75 -8.85 -8.56
C ARG A 301 2.25 -9.97 -7.67
N PHE A 302 1.91 -9.89 -6.38
CA PHE A 302 2.33 -10.86 -5.38
C PHE A 302 1.11 -11.58 -4.77
N GLY A 303 1.10 -12.90 -4.79
CA GLY A 303 0.01 -13.71 -4.22
C GLY A 303 -1.39 -13.38 -4.77
N LYS A 304 -2.43 -13.66 -3.97
CA LYS A 304 -3.85 -13.45 -4.32
C LYS A 304 -4.29 -12.03 -3.96
N ASN A 305 -3.72 -11.02 -4.63
CA ASN A 305 -4.03 -9.57 -4.54
C ASN A 305 -3.03 -8.70 -3.73
N GLY A 306 -1.74 -9.01 -3.74
CA GLY A 306 -0.67 -8.15 -3.22
C GLY A 306 0.14 -7.47 -4.33
N LEU A 307 0.95 -6.51 -3.92
CA LEU A 307 1.89 -5.78 -4.78
C LEU A 307 3.30 -5.93 -4.20
N GLU A 308 4.27 -6.21 -5.06
CA GLU A 308 5.69 -6.22 -4.72
C GLU A 308 6.39 -5.12 -5.51
N PHE A 309 7.16 -4.30 -4.80
CA PHE A 309 8.15 -3.41 -5.38
C PHE A 309 9.51 -4.08 -5.20
N THR A 310 10.24 -4.28 -6.29
CA THR A 310 11.54 -4.97 -6.29
C THR A 310 12.60 -4.11 -6.96
N ASP A 311 13.72 -3.92 -6.29
CA ASP A 311 14.91 -3.30 -6.86
C ASP A 311 15.76 -4.34 -7.60
N PHE A 312 16.25 -3.95 -8.77
CA PHE A 312 17.13 -4.79 -9.59
C PHE A 312 18.58 -4.28 -9.65
N SER A 313 18.93 -3.21 -8.96
CA SER A 313 20.19 -2.49 -9.20
C SER A 313 20.80 -1.82 -7.97
N ASN A 314 20.02 -1.07 -7.19
CA ASN A 314 20.44 -0.29 -6.03
C ASN A 314 19.52 -0.53 -4.81
N PRO A 315 19.63 -1.69 -4.13
CA PRO A 315 18.87 -1.97 -2.91
C PRO A 315 19.21 -0.94 -1.81
N ILE A 316 18.26 -0.70 -0.89
CA ILE A 316 18.42 0.33 0.15
C ILE A 316 19.48 -0.15 1.15
N LYS A 317 20.63 0.54 1.20
CA LYS A 317 21.70 0.25 2.15
C LYS A 317 21.31 0.50 3.61
N SER A 318 21.98 -0.16 4.53
CA SER A 318 21.82 0.07 5.96
C SER A 318 22.02 1.56 6.29
N GLY A 319 21.10 2.13 7.06
CA GLY A 319 21.07 3.56 7.41
C GLY A 319 20.40 4.48 6.39
N ASN A 320 20.15 4.01 5.15
CA ASN A 320 19.55 4.82 4.09
C ASN A 320 18.03 4.65 4.01
N GLU A 321 17.39 5.56 3.30
CA GLU A 321 15.95 5.53 3.02
C GLU A 321 15.64 5.80 1.56
N LYS A 322 14.45 5.37 1.13
CA LYS A 322 13.92 5.63 -0.20
C LYS A 322 12.43 5.92 -0.12
N ASP A 323 11.98 6.91 -0.88
CA ASP A 323 10.58 7.25 -1.08
C ASP A 323 10.19 7.02 -2.55
N GLY A 324 8.95 7.40 -2.91
CA GLY A 324 8.44 7.24 -4.27
C GLY A 324 7.58 6.00 -4.50
N TYR A 325 7.37 5.17 -3.47
CA TYR A 325 6.41 4.09 -3.50
C TYR A 325 5.01 4.66 -3.25
N ALA A 326 4.05 4.39 -4.13
CA ALA A 326 2.67 4.81 -3.87
C ALA A 326 1.65 3.85 -4.51
N ILE A 327 0.51 3.68 -3.85
CA ILE A 327 -0.60 2.85 -4.32
C ILE A 327 -1.88 3.68 -4.28
N LYS A 328 -2.55 3.79 -5.42
CA LYS A 328 -3.81 4.53 -5.58
C LYS A 328 -4.92 3.87 -4.77
N PHE A 329 -5.80 4.69 -4.18
CA PHE A 329 -7.08 4.25 -3.65
C PHE A 329 -8.19 5.22 -4.00
N ASP A 330 -9.41 4.70 -4.09
CA ASP A 330 -10.61 5.48 -4.37
C ASP A 330 -11.50 5.61 -3.12
N ASP A 331 -11.48 4.61 -2.24
CA ASP A 331 -12.49 4.50 -1.16
C ASP A 331 -11.86 4.49 0.24
N PHE A 332 -11.24 3.37 0.63
CA PHE A 332 -10.92 3.05 2.03
C PHE A 332 -9.47 2.64 2.21
N VAL A 333 -8.91 3.00 3.37
CA VAL A 333 -7.56 2.64 3.78
C VAL A 333 -7.64 1.74 5.00
N SER A 334 -6.83 0.69 5.04
CA SER A 334 -6.83 -0.28 6.13
C SER A 334 -5.43 -0.59 6.62
N ILE A 335 -5.34 -1.11 7.84
CA ILE A 335 -4.09 -1.64 8.38
C ILE A 335 -3.77 -2.95 7.66
N ARG A 336 -2.56 -3.04 7.10
CA ARG A 336 -2.03 -4.20 6.39
C ARG A 336 -0.64 -4.57 6.90
N LYS A 337 -0.31 -5.85 6.75
CA LYS A 337 1.06 -6.29 6.93
C LYS A 337 1.86 -5.92 5.70
N PHE A 338 3.00 -5.30 5.93
CA PHE A 338 4.03 -5.21 4.92
C PHE A 338 5.11 -6.26 5.18
N PHE A 339 5.86 -6.58 4.13
CA PHE A 339 7.03 -7.43 4.20
C PHE A 339 8.18 -6.74 3.48
N ILE A 340 9.40 -6.94 3.96
CA ILE A 340 10.63 -6.43 3.36
C ILE A 340 11.65 -7.57 3.31
N GLN A 341 12.24 -7.77 2.13
CA GLN A 341 13.29 -8.76 1.92
C GLN A 341 14.65 -8.12 1.69
N GLY A 342 15.67 -8.82 2.19
CA GLY A 342 17.08 -8.56 2.00
C GLY A 342 17.56 -8.89 0.59
N ALA A 343 18.56 -8.15 0.12
CA ALA A 343 19.28 -8.47 -1.09
C ALA A 343 20.27 -9.60 -0.84
N GLU A 344 20.28 -10.58 -1.74
CA GLU A 344 21.31 -11.62 -1.81
C GLU A 344 21.61 -11.91 -3.28
N ASP A 345 22.85 -12.28 -3.54
CA ASP A 345 23.33 -12.74 -4.84
C ASP A 345 23.21 -14.28 -4.88
N LEU A 346 22.46 -14.80 -5.86
CA LEU A 346 22.01 -16.21 -5.92
C LEU A 346 23.13 -17.17 -6.39
N ILE A 347 23.20 -18.38 -5.80
CA ILE A 347 23.74 -19.58 -6.49
C ILE A 347 22.65 -20.11 -7.45
N SER A 348 23.07 -20.64 -8.60
CA SER A 348 22.31 -20.87 -9.84
C SER A 348 20.82 -21.27 -9.74
N TRP A 349 20.07 -20.86 -10.77
CA TRP A 349 18.60 -20.87 -10.87
C TRP A 349 17.94 -22.23 -11.16
N ASP A 350 18.71 -23.32 -11.21
CA ASP A 350 18.27 -24.55 -11.88
C ASP A 350 17.25 -25.39 -11.07
N GLU A 351 16.94 -25.04 -9.82
CA GLU A 351 15.95 -25.74 -8.99
C GLU A 351 15.02 -24.77 -8.23
N ARG A 352 14.30 -23.91 -8.97
CA ARG A 352 13.27 -23.07 -8.34
C ARG A 352 12.14 -23.91 -7.75
N PRO A 353 11.78 -23.73 -6.47
CA PRO A 353 10.60 -24.36 -5.93
C PRO A 353 9.34 -23.87 -6.67
N PRO A 354 8.25 -24.64 -6.67
CA PRO A 354 6.98 -24.24 -7.26
C PRO A 354 6.52 -22.86 -6.77
N TYR A 355 5.89 -22.06 -7.64
CA TYR A 355 5.45 -20.68 -7.33
C TYR A 355 4.71 -20.50 -6.00
N LYS A 356 3.93 -21.49 -5.56
CA LYS A 356 3.22 -21.45 -4.28
C LYS A 356 4.16 -21.46 -3.08
N GLU A 357 5.20 -22.30 -3.13
CA GLU A 357 6.23 -22.38 -2.09
C GLU A 357 7.05 -21.09 -2.05
N MET A 358 7.31 -20.47 -3.20
CA MET A 358 7.98 -19.16 -3.27
C MET A 358 7.20 -18.04 -2.57
N VAL A 359 5.86 -18.03 -2.65
CA VAL A 359 5.02 -17.00 -1.97
C VAL A 359 5.04 -17.21 -0.45
N ASP A 360 4.93 -18.45 0.00
CA ASP A 360 4.96 -18.78 1.42
C ASP A 360 6.36 -18.48 1.99
N GLU A 361 7.42 -18.92 1.31
CA GLU A 361 8.80 -18.59 1.62
C GLU A 361 9.01 -17.08 1.70
N SER A 362 8.49 -16.32 0.73
CA SER A 362 8.67 -14.87 0.72
C SER A 362 8.07 -14.19 1.95
N ILE A 363 6.94 -14.69 2.45
CA ILE A 363 6.29 -14.17 3.66
C ILE A 363 7.05 -14.58 4.93
N TYR A 364 7.47 -15.83 5.05
CA TYR A 364 8.17 -16.34 6.23
C TYR A 364 9.62 -15.88 6.33
N ASN A 365 10.22 -15.53 5.18
CA ASN A 365 11.60 -15.11 5.05
C ASN A 365 11.74 -13.59 4.85
N SER A 366 10.81 -12.81 5.42
CA SER A 366 10.83 -11.34 5.36
C SER A 366 10.86 -10.72 6.75
N PHE A 367 11.46 -9.52 6.83
CA PHE A 367 11.12 -8.59 7.91
C PHE A 367 9.68 -8.11 7.70
N SER A 368 8.89 -7.97 8.77
CA SER A 368 7.49 -7.57 8.62
C SER A 368 7.03 -6.65 9.75
N GLY A 369 6.02 -5.85 9.41
CA GLY A 369 5.37 -4.94 10.34
C GLY A 369 3.99 -4.56 9.84
N PHE A 370 3.42 -3.51 10.43
CA PHE A 370 2.14 -2.97 10.01
C PHE A 370 2.32 -1.62 9.33
N THR A 371 1.54 -1.39 8.28
CA THR A 371 1.40 -0.12 7.57
C THR A 371 -0.07 0.08 7.22
N ILE A 372 -0.42 1.24 6.69
CA ILE A 372 -1.71 1.45 6.02
C ILE A 372 -1.60 1.08 4.55
N ALA A 373 -2.68 0.61 3.93
CA ALA A 373 -2.75 0.41 2.50
C ALA A 373 -4.19 0.45 1.96
N PRO A 374 -4.37 0.66 0.64
CA PRO A 374 -5.68 0.63 -0.01
C PRO A 374 -6.39 -0.73 0.12
N VAL A 375 -7.71 -0.70 0.22
CA VAL A 375 -8.54 -1.92 0.19
C VAL A 375 -9.74 -1.76 -0.72
N ALA A 376 -10.00 -2.78 -1.55
CA ALA A 376 -11.11 -2.74 -2.52
C ALA A 376 -12.51 -2.81 -1.86
N LYS A 377 -12.65 -3.50 -0.72
CA LYS A 377 -13.89 -3.57 0.07
C LYS A 377 -13.59 -4.11 1.46
N ILE A 378 -14.19 -3.54 2.49
CA ILE A 378 -14.01 -4.01 3.87
C ILE A 378 -15.32 -4.38 4.58
N ALA A 379 -16.45 -3.81 4.17
CA ALA A 379 -17.78 -4.13 4.67
C ALA A 379 -18.84 -3.90 3.58
N ASP A 380 -20.02 -4.51 3.76
CA ASP A 380 -21.16 -4.37 2.85
C ASP A 380 -22.12 -3.23 3.25
N ASP A 381 -22.04 -2.75 4.50
CA ASP A 381 -22.88 -1.68 5.05
C ASP A 381 -22.08 -0.67 5.90
N TYR A 382 -22.71 0.47 6.25
CA TYR A 382 -22.05 1.53 7.02
C TYR A 382 -21.76 1.15 8.48
N LEU A 383 -22.48 0.18 9.07
CA LEU A 383 -22.21 -0.29 10.44
C LEU A 383 -20.93 -1.13 10.50
N GLY A 384 -20.70 -1.99 9.51
CA GLY A 384 -19.45 -2.73 9.35
C GLY A 384 -18.25 -1.81 9.05
N LEU A 385 -18.47 -0.70 8.36
CA LEU A 385 -17.45 0.34 8.18
C LEU A 385 -17.11 1.05 9.51
N VAL A 386 -18.11 1.37 10.33
CA VAL A 386 -17.93 1.91 11.69
C VAL A 386 -17.14 0.94 12.56
N ASP A 387 -17.44 -0.35 12.50
CA ASP A 387 -16.72 -1.38 13.25
C ASP A 387 -15.26 -1.52 12.81
N SER A 388 -15.02 -1.44 11.50
CA SER A 388 -13.66 -1.42 10.93
C SER A 388 -12.87 -0.20 11.40
N LEU A 389 -13.51 0.98 11.41
CA LEU A 389 -12.88 2.22 11.86
C LEU A 389 -12.58 2.19 13.36
N ASN A 390 -13.50 1.67 14.18
CA ASN A 390 -13.25 1.46 15.61
C ASN A 390 -12.08 0.49 15.85
N TYR A 391 -12.01 -0.61 15.09
CA TYR A 391 -10.86 -1.51 15.12
C TYR A 391 -9.56 -0.79 14.78
N PHE A 392 -9.54 0.05 13.74
CA PHE A 392 -8.34 0.80 13.36
C PHE A 392 -7.91 1.82 14.40
N ILE A 393 -8.84 2.50 15.08
CA ILE A 393 -8.51 3.43 16.16
C ILE A 393 -7.81 2.68 17.30
N ASN A 394 -8.39 1.57 17.75
CA ASN A 394 -7.78 0.73 18.81
C ASN A 394 -6.42 0.19 18.36
N LYS A 395 -6.32 -0.33 17.14
CA LYS A 395 -5.07 -0.89 16.64
C LYS A 395 -4.00 0.18 16.43
N SER A 396 -4.38 1.40 16.05
CA SER A 396 -3.46 2.53 15.93
C SER A 396 -2.91 2.96 17.29
N LEU A 397 -3.68 2.84 18.37
CA LEU A 397 -3.18 3.05 19.74
C LEU A 397 -2.17 1.97 20.13
N GLU A 398 -2.47 0.70 19.87
CA GLU A 398 -1.54 -0.43 20.12
C GLU A 398 -0.22 -0.29 19.34
N LEU A 399 -0.28 0.21 18.11
CA LEU A 399 0.88 0.42 17.24
C LEU A 399 1.64 1.73 17.55
N GLY A 400 1.15 2.55 18.49
CA GLY A 400 1.74 3.85 18.82
C GLY A 400 1.54 4.92 17.74
N TRP A 401 0.68 4.68 16.75
CA TRP A 401 0.30 5.67 15.73
C TRP A 401 -0.62 6.76 16.31
N ILE A 402 -1.42 6.41 17.31
CA ILE A 402 -2.01 7.38 18.24
C ILE A 402 -1.08 7.46 19.45
N LYS A 403 -0.47 8.62 19.69
CA LYS A 403 0.68 8.73 20.60
C LYS A 403 0.33 8.68 22.09
N ASN A 404 -0.94 8.88 22.45
CA ASN A 404 -1.37 8.88 23.85
C ASN A 404 -2.81 8.37 24.02
N GLU A 405 -3.08 7.80 25.20
CA GLU A 405 -4.37 7.20 25.54
C GLU A 405 -5.52 8.21 25.55
N GLN A 406 -5.27 9.47 25.94
CA GLN A 406 -6.30 10.52 25.96
C GLN A 406 -6.85 10.79 24.56
N THR A 407 -5.96 10.88 23.57
CA THR A 407 -6.33 11.04 22.16
C THR A 407 -7.06 9.81 21.65
N GLY A 408 -6.58 8.61 21.99
CA GLY A 408 -7.26 7.35 21.64
C GLY A 408 -8.69 7.29 22.19
N ALA A 409 -8.87 7.61 23.47
CA ALA A 409 -10.17 7.62 24.14
C ALA A 409 -11.14 8.61 23.50
N LYS A 410 -10.66 9.79 23.06
CA LYS A 410 -11.48 10.77 22.32
C LYS A 410 -12.10 10.15 21.06
N TYR A 411 -11.28 9.52 20.21
CA TYR A 411 -11.77 8.90 18.97
C TYR A 411 -12.67 7.70 19.23
N ILE A 412 -12.32 6.86 20.22
CA ILE A 412 -13.16 5.70 20.62
C ILE A 412 -14.54 6.17 21.10
N ASN A 413 -14.61 7.24 21.90
CA ASN A 413 -15.88 7.79 22.37
C ASN A 413 -16.73 8.34 21.21
N LEU A 414 -16.12 9.09 20.29
CA LEU A 414 -16.83 9.63 19.11
C LEU A 414 -17.37 8.51 18.21
N ILE A 415 -16.56 7.51 17.86
CA ILE A 415 -17.02 6.41 16.99
C ILE A 415 -18.05 5.52 17.68
N THR A 416 -17.96 5.35 19.00
CA THR A 416 -18.96 4.62 19.80
C THR A 416 -20.29 5.37 19.84
N SER A 417 -20.25 6.70 20.03
CA SER A 417 -21.44 7.55 19.95
C SER A 417 -22.10 7.47 18.57
N ALA A 418 -21.30 7.61 17.49
CA ALA A 418 -21.79 7.48 16.13
C ALA A 418 -22.45 6.11 15.87
N LYS A 419 -21.82 5.02 16.33
CA LYS A 419 -22.37 3.66 16.23
C LYS A 419 -23.72 3.55 16.96
N ASN A 420 -23.80 4.07 18.18
CA ASN A 420 -25.04 4.06 18.95
C ASN A 420 -26.15 4.87 18.27
N ASN A 421 -25.82 6.03 17.69
CA ASN A 421 -26.76 6.85 16.94
C ASN A 421 -27.28 6.13 15.69
N LEU A 422 -26.40 5.48 14.93
CA LEU A 422 -26.77 4.67 13.75
C LEU A 422 -27.66 3.48 14.11
N ASN A 423 -27.30 2.73 15.15
CA ASN A 423 -28.14 1.63 15.67
C ASN A 423 -29.53 2.11 16.12
N ASN A 424 -29.65 3.38 16.51
CA ASN A 424 -30.90 4.00 16.90
C ASN A 424 -31.68 4.66 15.75
N GLY A 425 -31.14 4.65 14.52
CA GLY A 425 -31.72 5.29 13.34
C GLY A 425 -31.51 6.80 13.26
N ASN A 426 -30.66 7.38 14.11
CA ASN A 426 -30.39 8.82 14.17
C ASN A 426 -29.17 9.15 13.31
N ASN A 427 -29.39 9.28 12.00
CA ASN A 427 -28.33 9.52 11.03
C ASN A 427 -27.73 10.92 11.18
N LEU A 428 -28.54 11.93 11.54
CA LEU A 428 -28.06 13.30 11.72
C LEU A 428 -27.03 13.40 12.83
N SER A 429 -27.32 12.82 14.00
CA SER A 429 -26.40 12.86 15.14
C SER A 429 -25.15 12.00 14.89
N ALA A 430 -25.30 10.85 14.23
CA ALA A 430 -24.16 10.05 13.81
C ALA A 430 -23.22 10.81 12.87
N ARG A 431 -23.77 11.51 11.86
CA ARG A 431 -22.99 12.36 10.95
C ARG A 431 -22.32 13.53 11.68
N ALA A 432 -22.96 14.10 12.70
CA ALA A 432 -22.38 15.16 13.53
C ALA A 432 -21.17 14.66 14.35
N ASP A 433 -21.29 13.48 14.98
CA ASP A 433 -20.20 12.82 15.69
C ASP A 433 -19.01 12.55 14.76
N LEU A 434 -19.28 11.99 13.57
CA LEU A 434 -18.26 11.70 12.56
C LEU A 434 -17.63 12.98 11.98
N SER A 435 -18.40 14.05 11.78
CA SER A 435 -17.87 15.34 11.32
C SER A 435 -16.95 15.99 12.37
N THR A 436 -17.30 15.86 13.65
CA THR A 436 -16.44 16.25 14.77
C THR A 436 -15.15 15.43 14.74
N MET A 437 -15.25 14.11 14.58
CA MET A 437 -14.11 13.21 14.49
C MET A 437 -13.16 13.58 13.34
N LYS A 438 -13.69 13.89 12.16
CA LYS A 438 -12.92 14.37 11.01
C LYS A 438 -12.16 15.66 11.36
N THR A 439 -12.84 16.63 11.96
CA THR A 439 -12.25 17.94 12.33
C THR A 439 -11.15 17.80 13.39
N GLU A 440 -11.40 17.01 14.43
CA GLU A 440 -10.43 16.72 15.49
C GLU A 440 -9.16 16.05 14.95
N SER A 441 -9.29 15.15 13.97
CA SER A 441 -8.13 14.46 13.38
C SER A 441 -7.19 15.41 12.65
N ILE A 442 -7.70 16.48 12.03
CA ILE A 442 -6.88 17.53 11.45
C ILE A 442 -6.05 18.22 12.54
N MET A 443 -6.68 18.60 13.66
CA MET A 443 -5.99 19.30 14.75
C MET A 443 -4.91 18.42 15.40
N ASP A 444 -5.23 17.16 15.64
CA ASP A 444 -4.32 16.21 16.29
C ASP A 444 -3.18 15.72 15.39
N SER A 445 -3.30 15.86 14.06
CA SER A 445 -2.29 15.41 13.08
C SER A 445 -0.91 16.04 13.29
N THR A 446 -0.85 17.19 13.95
CA THR A 446 0.40 17.93 14.19
C THR A 446 1.23 17.37 15.33
N ALA A 447 0.60 16.75 16.33
CA ALA A 447 1.26 16.38 17.58
C ALA A 447 0.90 14.99 18.08
N ASN A 448 -0.35 14.56 17.93
CA ASN A 448 -0.91 13.38 18.61
C ASN A 448 -1.14 12.17 17.70
N LEU A 449 -1.22 12.37 16.38
CA LEU A 449 -1.37 11.30 15.39
C LEU A 449 -0.13 11.22 14.50
N THR A 450 0.25 10.02 14.09
CA THR A 450 1.13 9.82 12.92
C THR A 450 0.32 9.99 11.64
N SER A 451 1.00 10.02 10.49
CA SER A 451 0.32 10.10 9.20
C SER A 451 -0.55 8.88 8.90
N GLU A 452 -0.21 7.71 9.43
CA GLU A 452 -1.00 6.49 9.35
C GLU A 452 -2.30 6.60 10.13
N ALA A 453 -2.23 7.00 11.42
CA ALA A 453 -3.43 7.18 12.24
C ALA A 453 -4.32 8.30 11.68
N PHE A 454 -3.72 9.42 11.25
CA PHE A 454 -4.46 10.48 10.58
C PHE A 454 -5.19 9.95 9.35
N ALA A 455 -4.50 9.17 8.49
CA ALA A 455 -5.12 8.66 7.28
C ALA A 455 -6.28 7.69 7.57
N LEU A 456 -6.09 6.79 8.53
CA LEU A 456 -7.12 5.83 8.96
C LEU A 456 -8.33 6.50 9.57
N ILE A 457 -8.18 7.62 10.27
CA ILE A 457 -9.29 8.35 10.87
C ILE A 457 -9.92 9.26 9.82
N TYR A 458 -9.17 10.18 9.24
CA TYR A 458 -9.69 11.23 8.37
C TYR A 458 -10.36 10.68 7.10
N TYR A 459 -9.63 9.92 6.27
CA TYR A 459 -10.14 9.52 4.95
C TYR A 459 -11.24 8.47 5.07
N ASN A 460 -11.13 7.53 6.02
CA ASN A 460 -12.19 6.56 6.24
C ASN A 460 -13.46 7.19 6.82
N THR A 461 -13.33 8.23 7.66
CA THR A 461 -14.49 9.01 8.15
C THR A 461 -15.14 9.79 7.02
N GLU A 462 -14.33 10.41 6.17
CA GLU A 462 -14.80 11.11 4.97
C GLU A 462 -15.58 10.16 4.06
N TYR A 463 -15.03 8.98 3.77
CA TYR A 463 -15.73 7.95 3.01
C TYR A 463 -17.02 7.50 3.72
N LEU A 464 -16.96 7.19 5.02
CA LEU A 464 -18.13 6.75 5.80
C LEU A 464 -19.28 7.78 5.78
N LEU A 465 -18.96 9.08 5.85
CA LEU A 465 -19.95 10.15 5.70
C LEU A 465 -20.64 10.13 4.32
N THR A 466 -19.99 9.63 3.26
CA THR A 466 -20.68 9.46 1.96
C THR A 466 -21.65 8.28 1.94
N GLN A 467 -21.46 7.31 2.84
CA GLN A 467 -22.24 6.06 2.87
C GLN A 467 -23.46 6.14 3.80
N ILE A 468 -23.42 6.99 4.83
CA ILE A 468 -24.55 7.20 5.72
C ILE A 468 -25.54 8.15 5.04
N PRO A 469 -26.81 7.77 4.84
CA PRO A 469 -27.80 8.66 4.27
C PRO A 469 -27.90 9.96 5.06
N GLU A 470 -27.95 11.09 4.36
CA GLU A 470 -28.43 12.32 4.99
C GLU A 470 -29.86 12.07 5.46
N GLU A 471 -30.16 12.44 6.70
CA GLU A 471 -31.47 12.23 7.28
C GLU A 471 -32.47 13.17 6.59
N GLY A 472 -33.15 12.64 5.56
CA GLY A 472 -34.26 13.25 4.84
C GLY A 472 -33.90 14.50 4.04
N GLU A 473 -34.31 14.53 2.76
CA GLU A 473 -34.75 15.82 2.23
C GLU A 473 -35.68 16.44 3.29
N ILE A 474 -35.37 17.67 3.74
CA ILE A 474 -36.33 18.44 4.52
C ILE A 474 -37.59 18.45 3.66
N ALA A 475 -38.62 17.68 4.05
CA ALA A 475 -39.89 17.71 3.33
C ALA A 475 -40.28 19.18 3.25
N GLU A 476 -40.33 19.70 2.02
CA GLU A 476 -40.49 21.12 1.78
C GLU A 476 -41.76 21.57 2.52
N ASN A 477 -41.71 22.72 3.20
CA ASN A 477 -42.96 23.30 3.69
C ASN A 477 -43.81 23.69 2.49
N LEU A 478 -44.92 22.97 2.31
CA LEU A 478 -45.78 23.12 1.15
C LEU A 478 -46.68 24.35 1.26
N VAL A 479 -46.75 25.04 2.40
CA VAL A 479 -47.59 26.24 2.54
C VAL A 479 -46.98 27.42 1.75
N LYS A 480 -47.82 28.15 1.02
CA LYS A 480 -47.44 29.43 0.39
C LYS A 480 -47.52 30.56 1.42
N ASN A 481 -46.45 31.36 1.50
CA ASN A 481 -46.29 32.45 2.47
C ASN A 481 -46.66 32.01 3.92
N PRO A 482 -45.96 31.00 4.47
CA PRO A 482 -46.34 30.34 5.73
C PRO A 482 -46.32 31.23 6.97
N ASP A 483 -45.49 32.26 6.94
CA ASP A 483 -45.17 33.18 8.03
C ASP A 483 -45.57 34.64 7.70
N MET A 484 -46.33 34.85 6.63
CA MET A 484 -46.76 36.19 6.17
C MET A 484 -45.65 37.16 5.77
N GLU A 485 -44.40 36.71 5.67
CA GLU A 485 -43.26 37.60 5.41
C GLU A 485 -43.21 38.17 3.99
N ASP A 486 -44.00 37.64 3.05
CA ASP A 486 -44.21 38.30 1.74
C ASP A 486 -45.04 39.59 1.85
N GLY A 487 -45.56 39.92 3.05
CA GLY A 487 -46.33 41.15 3.29
C GLY A 487 -47.68 41.18 2.58
N THR A 488 -48.23 40.02 2.21
CA THR A 488 -49.51 39.88 1.48
C THR A 488 -50.32 38.67 1.94
N VAL A 489 -51.65 38.79 1.90
CA VAL A 489 -52.58 37.67 2.13
C VAL A 489 -53.00 36.97 0.85
N GLU A 490 -52.42 37.27 -0.31
CA GLU A 490 -52.87 36.78 -1.63
C GLU A 490 -53.01 35.24 -1.71
N TYR A 491 -52.18 34.50 -0.97
CA TYR A 491 -52.21 33.03 -0.92
C TYR A 491 -53.21 32.45 0.09
N TRP A 492 -53.94 33.32 0.79
CA TRP A 492 -54.84 32.98 1.87
C TRP A 492 -56.18 33.71 1.65
N TYR A 493 -57.28 32.99 1.60
CA TYR A 493 -58.57 33.57 1.25
C TYR A 493 -59.64 33.22 2.29
N THR A 494 -60.43 34.22 2.70
CA THR A 494 -61.62 33.99 3.52
C THR A 494 -62.86 33.85 2.65
N ASN A 495 -63.55 32.72 2.74
CA ASN A 495 -64.83 32.49 2.09
C ASN A 495 -65.97 32.48 3.13
N ASN A 496 -67.00 33.30 2.92
CA ASN A 496 -68.18 33.32 3.79
C ASN A 496 -69.50 33.40 3.00
N PRO A 497 -69.88 32.33 2.28
CA PRO A 497 -71.04 32.36 1.38
C PRO A 497 -72.39 32.28 2.12
N TYR A 498 -72.40 31.92 3.41
CA TYR A 498 -73.61 31.83 4.24
C TYR A 498 -73.27 32.07 5.72
N GLY A 499 -74.25 32.50 6.52
CA GLY A 499 -74.08 32.72 7.97
C GLY A 499 -73.84 34.18 8.35
N GLY A 500 -73.52 35.08 7.41
CA GLY A 500 -73.66 36.53 7.59
C GLY A 500 -72.64 37.23 8.51
N ALA A 501 -71.61 36.53 8.99
CA ALA A 501 -70.52 37.16 9.73
C ALA A 501 -69.71 38.12 8.83
N VAL A 502 -69.36 39.31 9.32
CA VAL A 502 -68.48 40.23 8.58
C VAL A 502 -67.05 39.97 9.02
N CYS A 503 -66.29 39.31 8.15
CA CYS A 503 -64.92 38.86 8.38
C CYS A 503 -63.93 39.58 7.46
N THR A 504 -62.76 39.93 8.00
CA THR A 504 -61.62 40.47 7.24
C THR A 504 -60.36 39.67 7.59
N LEU A 505 -59.55 39.36 6.57
CA LEU A 505 -58.19 38.85 6.71
C LEU A 505 -57.24 39.91 6.19
N GLN A 506 -56.22 40.26 6.97
CA GLN A 506 -55.24 41.28 6.61
C GLN A 506 -53.87 40.93 7.17
N VAL A 507 -52.83 41.47 6.55
CA VAL A 507 -51.47 41.45 7.09
C VAL A 507 -51.42 42.36 8.32
N ASN A 508 -50.84 41.88 9.41
CA ASN A 508 -50.62 42.65 10.62
C ASN A 508 -49.13 42.71 10.95
N ASN A 509 -48.64 43.93 11.22
CA ASN A 509 -47.26 44.20 11.62
C ASN A 509 -47.16 44.76 13.05
N ASN A 510 -48.27 44.79 13.78
CA ASN A 510 -48.30 45.27 15.14
C ASN A 510 -48.23 44.08 16.10
N LEU A 511 -47.05 43.88 16.70
CA LEU A 511 -46.74 42.77 17.60
C LEU A 511 -47.10 41.39 16.98
N PRO A 512 -46.52 41.06 15.81
CA PRO A 512 -46.75 39.76 15.18
C PRO A 512 -46.30 38.61 16.10
N ILE A 513 -46.79 37.40 15.85
CA ILE A 513 -46.36 36.19 16.58
C ILE A 513 -44.85 35.96 16.39
N SER A 514 -44.38 36.03 15.15
CA SER A 514 -42.98 35.91 14.75
C SER A 514 -42.69 36.90 13.60
N GLY A 515 -41.40 37.13 13.32
CA GLY A 515 -41.00 37.91 12.15
C GLY A 515 -41.52 39.35 12.14
N SER A 516 -41.82 39.84 10.93
CA SER A 516 -42.29 41.19 10.65
C SER A 516 -43.81 41.25 10.54
N TYR A 517 -44.45 40.14 10.16
CA TYR A 517 -45.88 40.09 9.83
C TYR A 517 -46.57 38.83 10.37
N ASP A 518 -47.87 38.92 10.64
CA ASP A 518 -48.75 37.76 10.83
C ASP A 518 -50.11 37.98 10.15
N ALA A 519 -50.92 36.92 10.03
CA ALA A 519 -52.21 36.99 9.36
C ALA A 519 -53.33 37.26 10.37
N LEU A 520 -53.83 38.49 10.42
CA LEU A 520 -54.88 38.89 11.36
C LEU A 520 -56.27 38.66 10.78
N LEU A 521 -57.03 37.79 11.44
CA LEU A 521 -58.44 37.56 11.13
C LEU A 521 -59.33 38.28 12.15
N ASN A 522 -60.32 39.03 11.65
CA ASN A 522 -61.23 39.81 12.47
C ASN A 522 -62.68 39.63 12.04
N ILE A 523 -63.54 39.24 12.99
CA ILE A 523 -64.99 39.17 12.83
C ILE A 523 -65.61 40.38 13.53
N SER A 524 -65.93 41.40 12.74
CA SER A 524 -66.46 42.68 13.23
C SER A 524 -67.97 42.62 13.56
N VAL A 525 -68.71 41.76 12.84
CA VAL A 525 -70.13 41.48 13.06
C VAL A 525 -70.32 39.98 13.15
N ALA A 526 -70.92 39.52 14.24
CA ALA A 526 -71.24 38.12 14.44
C ALA A 526 -72.34 37.67 13.47
N GLY A 527 -72.15 36.48 12.91
CA GLY A 527 -73.12 35.78 12.09
C GLY A 527 -73.93 34.76 12.89
N THR A 528 -74.57 33.83 12.17
CA THR A 528 -75.39 32.74 12.73
C THR A 528 -74.75 31.36 12.60
N ALA A 529 -73.74 31.21 11.73
CA ALA A 529 -73.07 29.94 11.48
C ALA A 529 -71.84 29.73 12.39
N LYS A 530 -71.72 28.53 12.96
CA LYS A 530 -70.59 28.15 13.84
C LYS A 530 -69.40 27.57 13.10
N ASP A 531 -69.49 27.42 11.79
CA ASP A 531 -68.50 26.84 10.90
C ASP A 531 -68.13 27.80 9.76
N ARG A 532 -68.53 29.07 9.84
CA ARG A 532 -68.15 30.12 8.89
C ARG A 532 -67.79 31.39 9.66
N PRO A 533 -66.78 32.17 9.23
CA PRO A 533 -66.10 32.13 7.93
C PRO A 533 -65.13 30.97 7.75
N LEU A 534 -64.84 30.62 6.49
CA LEU A 534 -63.81 29.65 6.12
C LEU A 534 -62.53 30.38 5.73
N LEU A 535 -61.38 30.01 6.29
CA LEU A 535 -60.05 30.42 5.84
C LEU A 535 -59.45 29.30 5.00
N ILE A 536 -59.04 29.62 3.77
CA ILE A 536 -58.36 28.72 2.84
C ILE A 536 -56.90 29.16 2.74
N VAL A 537 -55.97 28.24 2.97
CA VAL A 537 -54.53 28.46 2.83
C VAL A 537 -54.03 27.61 1.67
N TYR A 538 -53.42 28.23 0.65
CA TYR A 538 -52.92 27.51 -0.51
C TYR A 538 -51.56 26.86 -0.27
N LEU A 539 -51.38 25.70 -0.89
CA LEU A 539 -50.16 24.92 -0.94
C LEU A 539 -49.43 25.15 -2.27
N LYS A 540 -48.13 24.86 -2.30
CA LYS A 540 -47.27 24.89 -3.47
C LYS A 540 -47.66 23.82 -4.49
N GLU A 541 -48.20 22.71 -4.02
CA GLU A 541 -48.62 21.56 -4.81
C GLU A 541 -49.85 20.85 -4.21
N ASN A 542 -50.43 19.92 -4.98
CA ASN A 542 -51.55 19.09 -4.51
C ASN A 542 -51.07 18.05 -3.51
N LYS A 543 -51.90 17.77 -2.49
CA LYS A 543 -51.70 16.60 -1.62
C LYS A 543 -51.73 15.31 -2.43
N GLU A 544 -50.82 14.40 -2.11
CA GLU A 544 -50.84 13.03 -2.61
C GLU A 544 -51.85 12.17 -1.85
N LEU A 545 -52.73 11.47 -2.57
CA LEU A 545 -53.67 10.52 -1.98
C LEU A 545 -52.93 9.39 -1.26
N GLY A 546 -53.35 9.09 -0.03
CA GLY A 546 -52.80 8.01 0.79
C GLY A 546 -51.54 8.37 1.58
N ALA A 547 -50.88 9.50 1.31
CA ALA A 547 -49.70 9.94 2.05
C ALA A 547 -50.05 10.50 3.44
N VAL A 548 -49.07 10.50 4.35
CA VAL A 548 -49.18 11.07 5.69
C VAL A 548 -48.58 12.48 5.68
N TYR A 549 -49.24 13.43 6.34
CA TYR A 549 -48.77 14.81 6.47
C TYR A 549 -48.87 15.30 7.92
N THR A 550 -47.97 16.19 8.30
CA THR A 550 -48.07 17.03 9.51
C THR A 550 -48.48 18.45 9.13
N PHE A 551 -49.41 19.02 9.89
CA PHE A 551 -49.83 20.41 9.80
C PHE A 551 -49.65 21.10 11.16
N THR A 552 -48.77 22.10 11.21
CA THR A 552 -48.50 22.90 12.40
C THR A 552 -48.78 24.37 12.12
N PHE A 553 -49.30 25.11 13.10
CA PHE A 553 -49.43 26.57 13.02
C PHE A 553 -49.54 27.19 14.40
N LYS A 554 -49.25 28.49 14.48
CA LYS A 554 -49.47 29.30 15.69
C LYS A 554 -50.69 30.18 15.57
N THR A 555 -51.32 30.47 16.70
CA THR A 555 -52.38 31.46 16.81
C THR A 555 -52.12 32.43 17.95
N LYS A 556 -52.66 33.65 17.85
CA LYS A 556 -52.61 34.64 18.93
C LYS A 556 -53.93 35.38 19.06
N VAL A 557 -54.60 35.25 20.20
CA VAL A 557 -55.86 35.96 20.44
C VAL A 557 -55.59 37.44 20.73
N ILE A 558 -56.16 38.31 19.91
CA ILE A 558 -56.06 39.77 20.06
C ILE A 558 -57.23 40.31 20.89
N SER A 559 -58.47 39.86 20.59
CA SER A 559 -59.65 40.24 21.35
C SER A 559 -60.83 39.28 21.17
N GLY A 560 -61.79 39.37 22.10
CA GLY A 560 -63.01 38.58 22.08
C GLY A 560 -62.76 37.13 22.49
N SER A 561 -63.52 36.21 21.89
CA SER A 561 -63.41 34.77 22.18
C SER A 561 -63.52 33.97 20.88
N PRO A 562 -62.47 34.04 20.04
CA PRO A 562 -62.45 33.32 18.77
C PRO A 562 -62.49 31.81 19.01
N ALA A 563 -63.00 31.07 18.04
CA ALA A 563 -62.96 29.61 18.06
C ALA A 563 -62.81 29.07 16.64
N ILE A 564 -62.02 28.01 16.48
CA ILE A 564 -61.99 27.20 15.26
C ILE A 564 -62.86 25.99 15.52
N LYS A 565 -63.81 25.74 14.61
CA LYS A 565 -64.74 24.63 14.72
C LYS A 565 -64.19 23.37 14.08
N TYR A 566 -63.72 23.48 12.84
CA TYR A 566 -63.18 22.37 12.06
C TYR A 566 -61.93 22.78 11.32
N ILE A 567 -61.10 21.79 10.99
CA ILE A 567 -59.97 21.92 10.07
C ILE A 567 -60.01 20.77 9.08
N ASN A 568 -59.65 21.02 7.83
CA ASN A 568 -59.39 19.99 6.83
C ASN A 568 -58.00 20.23 6.25
N TYR A 569 -57.09 19.34 6.63
CA TYR A 569 -55.67 19.38 6.28
C TYR A 569 -55.27 18.13 5.47
N GLY A 570 -56.24 17.52 4.77
CA GLY A 570 -56.02 16.34 3.92
C GLY A 570 -56.83 15.11 4.31
N GLU A 571 -57.37 15.03 5.54
CA GLU A 571 -58.11 13.87 6.04
C GLU A 571 -59.62 14.15 6.25
N GLY A 572 -60.22 14.98 5.39
CA GLY A 572 -61.59 15.44 5.55
C GLY A 572 -61.77 16.43 6.72
N LEU A 573 -63.01 16.78 7.06
CA LEU A 573 -63.29 17.71 8.16
C LEU A 573 -63.04 17.03 9.52
N LYS A 574 -62.09 17.57 10.28
CA LYS A 574 -61.78 17.16 11.66
C LYS A 574 -62.19 18.27 12.63
N PRO A 575 -62.81 17.95 13.79
CA PRO A 575 -62.99 18.92 14.87
C PRO A 575 -61.64 19.45 15.34
N PHE A 576 -61.53 20.76 15.57
CA PHE A 576 -60.28 21.38 16.02
C PHE A 576 -59.85 20.92 17.42
N GLY A 577 -60.81 20.65 18.32
CA GLY A 577 -60.56 20.08 19.65
C GLY A 577 -59.91 21.01 20.69
N GLY A 578 -59.41 22.19 20.29
CA GLY A 578 -58.77 23.17 21.16
C GLY A 578 -59.62 24.41 21.50
N THR A 579 -59.24 25.12 22.56
CA THR A 579 -59.75 26.47 22.86
C THR A 579 -58.63 27.48 22.61
N LEU A 580 -58.96 28.56 21.89
CA LEU A 580 -58.01 29.63 21.59
C LEU A 580 -57.87 30.61 22.75
N SER A 581 -56.64 30.89 23.18
CA SER A 581 -56.30 31.86 24.22
C SER A 581 -54.83 32.25 24.14
N GLY A 582 -54.49 33.54 24.28
CA GLY A 582 -53.09 33.97 24.22
C GLY A 582 -52.41 33.54 22.92
N GLU A 583 -51.09 33.33 22.95
CA GLU A 583 -50.33 32.69 21.88
C GLU A 583 -50.25 31.18 22.10
N GLN A 584 -50.55 30.38 21.08
CA GLN A 584 -50.56 28.91 21.15
C GLN A 584 -50.05 28.30 19.83
N GLU A 585 -49.50 27.09 19.92
CA GLU A 585 -49.08 26.27 18.79
C GLU A 585 -49.96 25.01 18.69
N TRP A 586 -50.30 24.63 17.47
CA TRP A 586 -51.20 23.52 17.16
C TRP A 586 -50.56 22.61 16.13
N THR A 587 -50.61 21.30 16.36
CA THR A 587 -50.06 20.29 15.45
C THR A 587 -51.08 19.17 15.21
N PHE A 588 -51.24 18.80 13.94
CA PHE A 588 -52.15 17.76 13.48
C PHE A 588 -51.41 16.83 12.51
N THR A 589 -51.71 15.53 12.57
CA THR A 589 -51.16 14.53 11.66
C THR A 589 -52.30 13.81 10.96
N THR A 590 -52.19 13.57 9.65
CA THR A 590 -53.20 12.78 8.92
C THR A 590 -52.91 11.30 9.10
N SER A 591 -53.91 10.45 9.33
CA SER A 591 -53.70 8.99 9.22
C SER A 591 -53.40 8.56 7.78
N SER A 592 -54.09 9.19 6.82
CA SER A 592 -53.80 9.15 5.38
C SER A 592 -54.58 10.26 4.67
N ALA A 593 -53.99 10.91 3.68
CA ALA A 593 -54.68 11.94 2.91
C ALA A 593 -55.79 11.32 2.03
N THR A 594 -57.02 11.82 2.16
CA THR A 594 -58.24 11.32 1.50
C THR A 594 -58.65 12.12 0.27
N ASN A 595 -57.94 13.20 -0.05
CA ASN A 595 -58.20 14.05 -1.21
C ASN A 595 -56.91 14.60 -1.81
N SER A 596 -56.95 14.94 -3.10
CA SER A 596 -55.84 15.60 -3.82
C SER A 596 -56.19 17.06 -4.08
N THR A 597 -56.04 17.89 -3.05
CA THR A 597 -56.28 19.34 -3.11
C THR A 597 -55.01 20.10 -2.76
N ASP A 598 -54.91 21.33 -3.24
CA ASP A 598 -53.81 22.27 -3.00
C ASP A 598 -54.07 23.22 -1.83
N ASN A 599 -54.98 22.91 -0.91
CA ASN A 599 -55.34 23.87 0.14
C ASN A 599 -55.69 23.24 1.49
N ILE A 600 -55.49 24.00 2.56
CA ILE A 600 -55.95 23.68 3.91
C ILE A 600 -57.14 24.58 4.21
N ALA A 601 -58.21 24.01 4.76
CA ALA A 601 -59.45 24.71 5.07
C ALA A 601 -59.67 24.78 6.59
N ILE A 602 -59.75 25.97 7.16
CA ILE A 602 -59.95 26.24 8.58
C ILE A 602 -61.31 26.91 8.77
N TYR A 603 -62.22 26.25 9.48
CA TYR A 603 -63.60 26.68 9.69
C TYR A 603 -63.72 27.39 11.02
N ILE A 604 -64.03 28.68 11.00
CA ILE A 604 -64.04 29.55 12.18
C ILE A 604 -65.47 29.74 12.67
N ASP A 605 -65.66 29.86 13.98
CA ASP A 605 -66.97 30.16 14.59
C ASP A 605 -67.32 31.64 14.42
N GLY A 606 -68.15 31.94 13.43
CA GLY A 606 -68.60 33.29 13.13
C GLY A 606 -69.66 33.84 14.07
N THR A 607 -70.17 33.08 15.04
CA THR A 607 -71.24 33.54 15.95
C THR A 607 -70.77 34.54 17.00
N ARG A 608 -69.47 34.86 17.02
CA ARG A 608 -68.83 35.69 18.04
C ARG A 608 -67.95 36.75 17.39
N LYS A 609 -68.11 37.99 17.84
CA LYS A 609 -67.13 39.05 17.52
C LYS A 609 -65.79 38.67 18.15
N SER A 610 -64.75 38.65 17.35
CA SER A 610 -63.42 38.22 17.79
C SER A 610 -62.34 38.63 16.81
N SER A 611 -61.09 38.68 17.29
CA SER A 611 -59.91 38.95 16.48
C SER A 611 -58.72 38.13 16.97
N PHE A 612 -58.01 37.48 16.04
CA PHE A 612 -56.85 36.65 16.33
C PHE A 612 -55.97 36.48 15.09
N SER A 613 -54.67 36.26 15.31
CA SER A 613 -53.68 36.06 14.25
C SER A 613 -53.32 34.59 14.05
N PHE A 614 -52.83 34.28 12.84
CA PHE A 614 -52.19 33.03 12.44
C PHE A 614 -50.78 33.29 11.95
N ASP A 615 -49.84 32.40 12.25
CA ASP A 615 -48.44 32.51 11.83
C ASP A 615 -47.72 31.15 11.88
N ASN A 616 -46.53 31.05 11.28
CA ASN A 616 -45.64 29.88 11.27
C ASN A 616 -46.35 28.60 10.81
N LEU A 617 -47.10 28.66 9.71
CA LEU A 617 -47.78 27.50 9.16
C LEU A 617 -46.76 26.54 8.53
N VAL A 618 -46.77 25.28 8.94
CA VAL A 618 -45.93 24.23 8.38
C VAL A 618 -46.82 23.09 7.94
N TYR A 619 -46.78 22.76 6.64
CA TYR A 619 -47.43 21.56 6.11
C TYR A 619 -46.41 20.71 5.36
N LYS A 620 -46.14 19.51 5.85
CA LYS A 620 -45.07 18.64 5.32
C LYS A 620 -45.54 17.22 5.15
N LYS A 621 -45.10 16.57 4.07
CA LYS A 621 -45.26 15.13 3.89
C LYS A 621 -44.38 14.41 4.90
N VAL A 622 -44.97 13.51 5.68
CA VAL A 622 -44.22 12.58 6.54
C VAL A 622 -43.64 11.52 5.62
N LEU A 623 -42.34 11.58 5.41
CA LEU A 623 -41.61 10.50 4.77
C LEU A 623 -41.69 9.29 5.71
N ALA A 624 -41.97 8.12 5.15
CA ALA A 624 -42.20 6.92 5.95
C ALA A 624 -41.05 6.71 6.94
N GLU A 625 -41.36 6.74 8.24
CA GLU A 625 -40.45 6.16 9.23
C GLU A 625 -40.31 4.67 8.91
N ASN A 626 -39.08 4.17 9.07
CA ASN A 626 -38.79 2.75 8.83
C ASN A 626 -39.78 1.89 9.62
N PRO A 627 -40.24 0.75 9.06
CA PRO A 627 -41.16 -0.14 9.77
C PRO A 627 -40.58 -0.50 11.15
N PRO A 628 -41.42 -0.62 12.20
CA PRO A 628 -40.95 -0.91 13.55
C PRO A 628 -40.07 -2.16 13.55
N VAL A 629 -38.84 -1.99 14.04
CA VAL A 629 -37.86 -3.08 14.13
C VAL A 629 -38.00 -3.71 15.52
N ILE A 630 -38.08 -5.03 15.57
CA ILE A 630 -37.99 -5.79 16.82
C ILE A 630 -36.57 -5.60 17.37
N THR A 631 -36.43 -4.83 18.45
CA THR A 631 -35.15 -4.53 19.09
C THR A 631 -34.74 -5.57 20.12
N VAL A 632 -35.70 -6.39 20.59
CA VAL A 632 -35.42 -7.53 21.47
C VAL A 632 -36.28 -8.71 21.03
N GLN A 633 -35.61 -9.75 20.53
CA GLN A 633 -36.25 -11.04 20.23
C GLN A 633 -36.68 -11.72 21.54
N PRO A 634 -37.79 -12.47 21.55
CA PRO A 634 -38.20 -13.21 22.74
C PRO A 634 -37.14 -14.26 23.09
N ALA A 635 -36.69 -14.27 24.35
CA ALA A 635 -35.75 -15.27 24.83
C ALA A 635 -36.42 -16.65 24.92
N SER A 636 -35.67 -17.71 24.63
CA SER A 636 -36.13 -19.08 24.86
C SER A 636 -36.40 -19.31 26.35
N VAL A 637 -37.60 -19.77 26.70
CA VAL A 637 -37.97 -20.16 28.06
C VAL A 637 -38.35 -21.63 28.06
N THR A 638 -37.76 -22.39 28.98
CA THR A 638 -38.18 -23.77 29.28
C THR A 638 -39.09 -23.74 30.50
N VAL A 639 -40.30 -24.28 30.35
CA VAL A 639 -41.28 -24.42 31.45
C VAL A 639 -41.67 -25.88 31.61
N ASN A 640 -42.09 -26.28 32.81
CA ASN A 640 -42.58 -27.62 33.08
C ASN A 640 -44.05 -27.77 32.65
N GLU A 641 -44.52 -29.01 32.50
CA GLU A 641 -45.91 -29.28 32.14
C GLU A 641 -46.88 -28.68 33.19
N GLY A 642 -47.80 -27.83 32.72
CA GLY A 642 -48.77 -27.11 33.57
C GLY A 642 -48.38 -25.67 33.93
N GLU A 643 -47.17 -25.21 33.60
CA GLU A 643 -46.73 -23.83 33.81
C GLU A 643 -47.02 -22.92 32.60
N THR A 644 -47.24 -21.62 32.84
CA THR A 644 -47.46 -20.62 31.78
C THR A 644 -46.13 -20.04 31.32
N ALA A 645 -45.80 -20.18 30.03
CA ALA A 645 -44.69 -19.47 29.42
C ALA A 645 -45.11 -18.04 29.03
N ALA A 646 -44.32 -17.03 29.42
CA ALA A 646 -44.51 -15.65 29.04
C ALA A 646 -43.29 -15.13 28.27
N PHE A 647 -43.54 -14.35 27.21
CA PHE A 647 -42.49 -13.76 26.37
C PHE A 647 -42.68 -12.25 26.31
N ASN A 648 -41.57 -11.51 26.38
CA ASN A 648 -41.55 -10.08 26.14
C ASN A 648 -40.79 -9.81 24.85
N ILE A 649 -41.38 -8.98 23.99
CA ILE A 649 -40.77 -8.46 22.77
C ILE A 649 -40.70 -6.94 22.94
N ALA A 650 -39.57 -6.34 22.59
CA ALA A 650 -39.47 -4.89 22.45
C ALA A 650 -39.36 -4.55 20.96
N ALA A 651 -40.10 -3.54 20.52
CA ALA A 651 -40.01 -2.99 19.19
C ALA A 651 -39.89 -1.46 19.28
N LYS A 652 -39.15 -0.87 18.34
CA LYS A 652 -39.01 0.58 18.17
C LYS A 652 -39.46 0.92 16.75
N GLY A 653 -40.43 1.82 16.63
CA GLY A 653 -40.97 2.36 15.39
C GLY A 653 -41.08 3.85 15.55
#